data_AF-A0A7S4AW79-F1
#
_entry.id   AF-A0A7S4AW79-F1
#
_cell.length_a   1.000
_cell.length_b   1.000
_cell.length_c   1.000
_cell.angle_alpha   90.00
_cell.angle_beta   90.00
_cell.angle_gamma   90.00
#
_symmetry.space_group_name_H-M   'P 1'
#
loop_
_entity.id
_entity.type
_entity.pdbx_description
1 polymer ?
#
loop_
_entity_poly.entity_id
_entity_poly.type
_entity_poly.pdbx_seq_one_letter_code
_entity_poly.pdbx_strand_id
1 'polypeptide(L)'
;MERNSRRRKAQEVVADAKKTKADDGDGSIDEISPDKKSPSGLNSSPSPLYFGYDGFTVWRFSFYIIMAYTWHHSFIGPFGHTVHDALSYDHAEWVYYHAPGTPEATEKLRWFTIAVCLASIFSDTATILFAILAGQLIFTSLTCFINHYYLFFLLATLMSFYCNCSKDNIRNRAGWIHAIRGQVVVVYAFASLWKFDSDWLSGYIVSQIFLNFEEQGVNRGIPWSRLYASYPQLFLFIAISGVFLDTMLFLVLMFLRPGHKLQRIGLVFHGFTAFTMSQRIGISFPLTMIAAGLAFQRCGEVEKDQEWLGGDVLSHFQWLQLQMQLWFRPNHFKTKQTIQEQGVKKRKLLFPLLFLLAQWLIPLRMPLVSHGEFKHTFEGYRWSWTMMLHEKKSAVAPGLSYMTLRPTCGAFPFPNPQAQEYRHMDAHSFPYELWLYELPRSLAVAQMFPRQMPKFAKVAYEVIGGDQACPAGMTVTTSYFSSTNDGPFHRIINPTSDILEVHRNHASLPWSSKLWYAILDKAPPGQEFVLRGTDSVDLPLGRGPKNGKDEVTFVDRSPCLQADPIRVNSRGFFIEFDTAHKANYRLQLRGCSDINLEECKEKYISKGEIHFFSAMRTITIGINQNIDLGVSCSETNKEDVVIKLTKLS
;
A
#
# COMPACT_ATOMS: atom_id res chain seq x y z
N MET A 1 42.73 48.39 -17.84
CA MET A 1 44.12 47.91 -17.65
C MET A 1 44.16 46.62 -16.82
N GLU A 2 43.23 45.67 -17.02
CA GLU A 2 43.23 44.40 -16.27
C GLU A 2 42.44 43.30 -17.01
N ARG A 3 42.86 42.98 -18.24
CA ARG A 3 42.27 41.86 -19.01
C ARG A 3 43.26 41.07 -19.89
N ASN A 4 44.56 41.38 -19.81
CA ASN A 4 45.59 40.77 -20.67
C ASN A 4 46.56 39.79 -19.96
N SER A 5 46.34 39.46 -18.68
CA SER A 5 47.25 38.58 -17.93
C SER A 5 46.96 37.07 -18.08
N ARG A 6 45.73 36.67 -18.44
CA ARG A 6 45.33 35.23 -18.43
C ARG A 6 45.55 34.47 -19.74
N ARG A 7 45.95 35.13 -20.83
CA ARG A 7 46.18 34.46 -22.14
C ARG A 7 47.62 33.97 -22.36
N ARG A 8 48.59 34.36 -21.53
CA ARG A 8 50.00 33.97 -21.70
C ARG A 8 50.40 32.61 -21.08
N LYS A 9 49.58 32.00 -20.22
CA LYS A 9 49.87 30.67 -19.64
C LYS A 9 49.35 29.46 -20.45
N ALA A 10 48.67 29.69 -21.57
CA ALA A 10 48.11 28.61 -22.39
C ALA A 10 48.91 28.30 -23.66
N GLN A 11 50.02 29.01 -23.92
CA GLN A 11 50.85 28.81 -25.12
C GLN A 11 52.25 28.24 -24.84
N GLU A 12 52.56 27.90 -23.58
CA GLU A 12 53.90 27.42 -23.17
C GLU A 12 53.96 25.91 -22.88
N VAL A 13 52.89 25.15 -23.17
CA VAL A 13 52.80 23.69 -22.86
C VAL A 13 52.75 22.82 -24.14
N VAL A 14 52.82 23.41 -25.33
CA VAL A 14 52.72 22.66 -26.61
C VAL A 14 54.06 22.61 -27.39
N ALA A 15 55.17 23.02 -26.77
CA ALA A 15 56.46 23.13 -27.46
C ALA A 15 57.58 22.24 -26.88
N ASP A 16 57.26 21.08 -26.27
CA ASP A 16 58.29 20.20 -25.71
C ASP A 16 58.11 18.70 -26.00
N ALA A 17 57.46 18.38 -27.11
CA ALA A 17 57.34 16.99 -27.61
C ALA A 17 57.86 16.89 -29.05
N LYS A 18 59.12 17.29 -29.27
CA LYS A 18 59.83 17.05 -30.54
C LYS A 18 61.35 17.12 -30.35
N LYS A 19 61.96 16.04 -29.85
CA LYS A 19 63.32 15.63 -30.26
C LYS A 19 63.74 14.29 -29.67
N THR A 20 64.56 13.58 -30.46
CA THR A 20 65.39 12.39 -30.17
C THR A 20 64.60 11.06 -30.04
N LYS A 21 64.89 9.99 -30.79
CA LYS A 21 66.15 9.47 -31.34
C LYS A 21 65.93 8.69 -32.64
N ALA A 22 66.84 8.89 -33.59
CA ALA A 22 67.29 7.89 -34.55
C ALA A 22 68.74 7.53 -34.20
N ASP A 23 69.05 6.23 -34.15
CA ASP A 23 70.24 5.59 -34.77
C ASP A 23 70.43 4.16 -34.21
N ASP A 24 70.43 3.22 -35.16
CA ASP A 24 71.28 2.06 -35.39
C ASP A 24 71.78 1.19 -34.22
N GLY A 25 71.48 -0.10 -34.34
CA GLY A 25 72.03 -1.18 -33.53
C GLY A 25 71.60 -2.53 -34.08
N ASP A 26 72.26 -2.95 -35.15
CA ASP A 26 72.27 -4.31 -35.67
C ASP A 26 72.72 -5.30 -34.59
N GLY A 27 72.03 -6.42 -34.45
CA GLY A 27 72.20 -7.33 -33.31
C GLY A 27 71.23 -8.50 -33.34
N SER A 28 71.53 -9.46 -34.20
CA SER A 28 70.93 -10.79 -34.24
C SER A 28 71.06 -11.52 -32.90
N ILE A 29 69.94 -11.85 -32.26
CA ILE A 29 69.83 -12.99 -31.34
C ILE A 29 68.47 -13.65 -31.57
N ASP A 30 68.52 -14.89 -32.04
CA ASP A 30 67.41 -15.83 -32.05
C ASP A 30 66.91 -16.06 -30.62
N GLU A 31 65.75 -15.50 -30.29
CA GLU A 31 64.98 -15.89 -29.10
C GLU A 31 63.62 -16.45 -29.51
N ILE A 32 63.43 -17.70 -29.07
CA ILE A 32 62.30 -18.57 -29.25
C ILE A 32 61.01 -17.85 -28.85
N SER A 33 60.16 -17.59 -29.85
CA SER A 33 58.81 -17.06 -29.70
C SER A 33 57.94 -18.00 -28.85
N PRO A 34 57.49 -17.60 -27.64
CA PRO A 34 56.38 -18.30 -27.00
C PRO A 34 55.12 -17.92 -27.77
N ASP A 35 54.45 -18.91 -28.34
CA ASP A 35 53.14 -18.80 -28.98
C ASP A 35 52.19 -17.91 -28.16
N LYS A 36 52.10 -16.63 -28.55
CA LYS A 36 50.98 -15.75 -28.22
C LYS A 36 49.78 -16.28 -28.97
N LYS A 37 49.14 -17.32 -28.43
CA LYS A 37 47.72 -17.57 -28.67
C LYS A 37 46.98 -16.32 -28.22
N SER A 38 46.70 -15.43 -29.16
CA SER A 38 45.72 -14.38 -28.99
C SER A 38 44.42 -15.08 -28.54
N PRO A 39 43.80 -14.69 -27.42
CA PRO A 39 42.46 -15.13 -27.11
C PRO A 39 41.52 -14.37 -28.06
N SER A 40 41.51 -14.77 -29.33
CA SER A 40 40.65 -14.29 -30.42
C SER A 40 39.25 -14.92 -30.34
N GLY A 41 38.75 -15.14 -29.13
CA GLY A 41 37.46 -15.75 -28.88
C GLY A 41 36.77 -15.08 -27.71
N LEU A 42 35.62 -14.48 -28.00
CA LEU A 42 34.66 -13.92 -27.05
C LEU A 42 35.05 -12.60 -26.39
N ASN A 43 34.69 -11.49 -27.04
CA ASN A 43 34.01 -10.37 -26.39
C ASN A 43 33.31 -9.54 -27.47
N SER A 44 32.40 -10.17 -28.22
CA SER A 44 31.40 -9.40 -28.94
C SER A 44 30.54 -8.73 -27.87
N SER A 45 30.73 -7.42 -27.70
CA SER A 45 29.81 -6.57 -26.93
C SER A 45 28.38 -7.00 -27.30
N PRO A 46 27.50 -7.27 -26.32
CA PRO A 46 26.16 -7.72 -26.63
C PRO A 46 25.54 -6.76 -27.64
N SER A 47 25.11 -7.30 -28.79
CA SER A 47 24.51 -6.48 -29.85
C SER A 47 23.40 -5.65 -29.23
N PRO A 48 23.35 -4.33 -29.49
CA PRO A 48 22.35 -3.47 -28.89
C PRO A 48 20.95 -4.05 -29.12
N LEU A 49 20.18 -4.13 -28.04
CA LEU A 49 18.82 -4.66 -28.07
C LEU A 49 17.93 -3.62 -28.76
N TYR A 50 17.67 -3.85 -30.05
CA TYR A 50 16.74 -3.07 -30.90
C TYR A 50 17.06 -1.57 -30.99
N PHE A 51 17.36 -1.09 -32.21
CA PHE A 51 17.55 0.34 -32.53
C PHE A 51 18.75 1.04 -31.86
N GLY A 52 19.73 0.30 -31.33
CA GLY A 52 20.98 0.90 -30.82
C GLY A 52 20.93 1.39 -29.37
N TYR A 53 19.82 1.20 -28.65
CA TYR A 53 19.67 1.62 -27.25
C TYR A 53 19.95 0.47 -26.28
N ASP A 54 20.46 0.78 -25.09
CA ASP A 54 20.55 -0.20 -24.01
C ASP A 54 19.19 -0.47 -23.35
N GLY A 55 19.06 -1.62 -22.68
CA GLY A 55 17.79 -2.02 -22.06
C GLY A 55 17.32 -1.04 -20.98
N PHE A 56 18.22 -0.33 -20.31
CA PHE A 56 17.86 0.62 -19.26
C PHE A 56 17.25 1.91 -19.82
N THR A 57 17.73 2.36 -20.98
CA THR A 57 17.18 3.48 -21.75
C THR A 57 15.78 3.16 -22.24
N VAL A 58 15.59 1.95 -22.80
CA VAL A 58 14.25 1.49 -23.20
C VAL A 58 13.32 1.37 -21.98
N TRP A 59 13.83 0.90 -20.84
CA TRP A 59 13.06 0.89 -19.59
C TRP A 59 12.60 2.30 -19.17
N ARG A 60 13.51 3.30 -19.17
CA ARG A 60 13.16 4.71 -18.88
C ARG A 60 12.02 5.19 -19.78
N PHE A 61 12.15 4.95 -21.08
CA PHE A 61 11.14 5.31 -22.08
C PHE A 61 9.79 4.65 -21.76
N SER A 62 9.77 3.32 -21.59
CA SER A 62 8.55 2.57 -21.29
C SER A 62 7.91 3.02 -19.97
N PHE A 63 8.71 3.20 -18.91
CA PHE A 63 8.22 3.61 -17.60
C PHE A 63 7.46 4.95 -17.68
N TYR A 64 8.06 5.98 -18.29
CA TYR A 64 7.42 7.29 -18.36
C TYR A 64 6.20 7.35 -19.30
N ILE A 65 6.15 6.51 -20.34
CA ILE A 65 4.92 6.33 -21.14
C ILE A 65 3.81 5.70 -20.30
N ILE A 66 4.13 4.65 -19.55
CA ILE A 66 3.16 4.00 -18.66
C ILE A 66 2.71 5.00 -17.58
N MET A 67 3.60 5.84 -17.06
CA MET A 67 3.24 6.88 -16.08
C MET A 67 2.33 7.95 -16.70
N ALA A 68 2.60 8.41 -17.93
CA ALA A 68 1.72 9.34 -18.63
C ALA A 68 0.30 8.76 -18.81
N TYR A 69 0.21 7.49 -19.24
CA TYR A 69 -1.06 6.76 -19.32
C TYR A 69 -1.75 6.64 -17.95
N THR A 70 -0.98 6.27 -16.92
CA THR A 70 -1.50 6.15 -15.55
C THR A 70 -2.06 7.47 -15.06
N TRP A 71 -1.37 8.58 -15.33
CA TRP A 71 -1.78 9.90 -14.92
C TRP A 71 -3.05 10.36 -15.63
N HIS A 72 -3.18 10.06 -16.92
CA HIS A 72 -4.39 10.34 -17.70
C HIS A 72 -5.63 9.67 -17.10
N HIS A 73 -5.49 8.45 -16.59
CA HIS A 73 -6.58 7.68 -15.96
C HIS A 73 -6.67 7.82 -14.44
N SER A 74 -5.80 8.61 -13.81
CA SER A 74 -5.83 8.82 -12.37
C SER A 74 -6.81 9.93 -12.00
N PHE A 75 -7.51 9.73 -10.88
CA PHE A 75 -8.32 10.77 -10.27
C PHE A 75 -7.41 11.75 -9.52
N ILE A 76 -7.47 13.05 -9.85
CA ILE A 76 -6.54 14.09 -9.37
C ILE A 76 -7.31 15.26 -8.71
N GLY A 77 -8.58 15.08 -8.32
CA GLY A 77 -9.42 16.15 -7.75
C GLY A 77 -10.51 16.67 -8.71
N PRO A 78 -11.19 17.80 -8.43
CA PRO A 78 -10.80 18.90 -7.54
C PRO A 78 -10.59 18.50 -6.09
N PHE A 79 -9.55 19.06 -5.48
CA PHE A 79 -9.37 19.09 -4.04
C PHE A 79 -9.92 20.44 -3.53
N GLY A 80 -10.32 20.54 -2.27
CA GLY A 80 -10.92 21.72 -1.66
C GLY A 80 -12.41 21.57 -1.31
N HIS A 81 -13.04 20.46 -1.68
CA HIS A 81 -14.33 20.05 -1.12
C HIS A 81 -14.11 19.23 0.15
N THR A 82 -14.94 19.47 1.16
CA THR A 82 -14.92 18.78 2.46
C THR A 82 -14.87 17.25 2.33
N VAL A 83 -15.57 16.66 1.36
CA VAL A 83 -15.54 15.20 1.14
C VAL A 83 -14.14 14.72 0.69
N HIS A 84 -13.43 15.51 -0.12
CA HIS A 84 -12.07 15.16 -0.55
C HIS A 84 -11.04 15.31 0.58
N ASP A 85 -11.25 16.22 1.53
CA ASP A 85 -10.41 16.33 2.73
C ASP A 85 -10.40 15.00 3.50
N ALA A 86 -11.55 14.34 3.62
CA ALA A 86 -11.66 13.04 4.30
C ALA A 86 -10.94 11.89 3.58
N LEU A 87 -10.65 12.06 2.29
CA LEU A 87 -9.94 11.08 1.45
C LEU A 87 -8.47 11.44 1.20
N SER A 88 -7.97 12.44 1.93
CA SER A 88 -6.54 12.72 2.00
C SER A 88 -5.91 11.97 3.18
N TYR A 89 -4.64 11.62 3.06
CA TYR A 89 -3.95 10.94 4.15
C TYR A 89 -3.88 11.78 5.42
N ASP A 90 -4.30 11.22 6.56
CA ASP A 90 -4.02 11.81 7.88
C ASP A 90 -2.53 12.21 7.93
N HIS A 91 -2.27 13.45 8.37
CA HIS A 91 -0.94 14.06 8.46
C HIS A 91 -0.34 14.62 7.16
N ALA A 92 -1.08 14.57 6.05
CA ALA A 92 -0.68 15.14 4.76
C ALA A 92 -1.44 16.42 4.40
N GLU A 93 -2.06 17.10 5.37
CA GLU A 93 -2.90 18.29 5.11
C GLU A 93 -2.10 19.42 4.43
N TRP A 94 -0.80 19.50 4.71
CA TRP A 94 0.09 20.48 4.09
C TRP A 94 0.23 20.29 2.57
N VAL A 95 0.13 19.06 2.06
CA VAL A 95 0.14 18.78 0.61
C VAL A 95 -1.16 19.23 -0.03
N TYR A 96 -2.26 19.09 0.73
CA TYR A 96 -3.59 19.41 0.28
C TYR A 96 -3.79 20.89 -0.03
N TYR A 97 -3.21 21.79 0.77
CA TYR A 97 -3.25 23.24 0.50
C TYR A 97 -2.64 23.62 -0.86
N HIS A 98 -1.81 22.76 -1.43
CA HIS A 98 -1.20 22.95 -2.75
C HIS A 98 -1.86 22.10 -3.85
N ALA A 99 -2.92 21.36 -3.52
CA ALA A 99 -3.65 20.56 -4.47
C ALA A 99 -4.67 21.42 -5.25
N PRO A 100 -5.00 21.07 -6.50
CA PRO A 100 -5.86 21.90 -7.34
C PRO A 100 -7.28 22.03 -6.76
N GLY A 101 -7.66 23.29 -6.46
CA GLY A 101 -8.96 23.69 -5.88
C GLY A 101 -10.20 23.45 -6.73
N THR A 102 -10.01 23.32 -8.06
CA THR A 102 -11.09 23.39 -9.05
C THR A 102 -10.93 22.31 -10.11
N PRO A 103 -12.02 21.89 -10.78
CA PRO A 103 -11.94 20.93 -11.89
C PRO A 103 -10.99 21.40 -12.99
N GLU A 104 -10.99 22.69 -13.32
CA GLU A 104 -10.10 23.27 -14.32
C GLU A 104 -8.62 23.19 -13.90
N ALA A 105 -8.30 23.55 -12.64
CA ALA A 105 -6.94 23.43 -12.12
C ALA A 105 -6.47 21.97 -12.09
N THR A 106 -7.39 21.04 -11.79
CA THR A 106 -7.11 19.60 -11.81
C THR A 106 -6.77 19.11 -13.20
N GLU A 107 -7.55 19.52 -14.21
CA GLU A 107 -7.31 19.13 -15.59
C GLU A 107 -6.00 19.75 -16.14
N LYS A 108 -5.70 21.01 -15.78
CA LYS A 108 -4.40 21.63 -16.08
C LYS A 108 -3.24 20.86 -15.44
N LEU A 109 -3.36 20.48 -14.17
CA LEU A 109 -2.33 19.68 -13.49
C LEU A 109 -2.16 18.31 -14.13
N ARG A 110 -3.25 17.67 -14.57
CA ARG A 110 -3.22 16.39 -15.30
C ARG A 110 -2.40 16.51 -16.58
N TRP A 111 -2.74 17.45 -17.47
CA TRP A 111 -2.02 17.63 -18.74
C TRP A 111 -0.58 18.11 -18.54
N PHE A 112 -0.35 19.01 -17.58
CA PHE A 112 1.00 19.42 -17.21
C PHE A 112 1.84 18.22 -16.79
N THR A 113 1.31 17.36 -15.93
CA THR A 113 2.05 16.18 -15.46
C THR A 113 2.28 15.16 -16.59
N ILE A 114 1.33 14.97 -17.50
CA ILE A 114 1.53 14.13 -18.70
C ILE A 114 2.68 14.69 -19.54
N ALA A 115 2.72 16.00 -19.78
CA ALA A 115 3.82 16.64 -20.50
C ALA A 115 5.15 16.46 -19.77
N VAL A 116 5.19 16.60 -18.44
CA VAL A 116 6.38 16.35 -17.62
C VAL A 116 6.81 14.88 -17.68
N CYS A 117 5.89 13.92 -17.70
CA CYS A 117 6.20 12.49 -17.89
C CYS A 117 6.92 12.28 -19.23
N LEU A 118 6.35 12.78 -20.32
CA LEU A 118 6.94 12.65 -21.66
C LEU A 118 8.29 13.37 -21.76
N ALA A 119 8.41 14.56 -21.17
CA ALA A 119 9.67 15.28 -21.08
C ALA A 119 10.72 14.52 -20.26
N SER A 120 10.32 13.77 -19.22
CA SER A 120 11.23 12.97 -18.38
C SER A 120 11.91 11.83 -19.12
N ILE A 121 11.43 11.46 -20.32
CA ILE A 121 12.14 10.54 -21.22
C ILE A 121 13.47 11.15 -21.67
N PHE A 122 13.49 12.46 -21.97
CA PHE A 122 14.62 13.14 -22.60
C PHE A 122 15.35 14.13 -21.68
N SER A 123 14.72 14.56 -20.59
CA SER A 123 15.22 15.58 -19.68
C SER A 123 15.45 15.03 -18.28
N ASP A 124 16.68 15.18 -17.79
CA ASP A 124 17.06 14.77 -16.44
C ASP A 124 16.37 15.65 -15.39
N THR A 125 16.22 16.96 -15.61
CA THR A 125 15.49 17.85 -14.70
C THR A 125 14.00 17.52 -14.61
N ALA A 126 13.37 17.13 -15.72
CA ALA A 126 11.96 16.76 -15.73
C ALA A 126 11.68 15.54 -14.83
N THR A 127 12.64 14.63 -14.68
CA THR A 127 12.50 13.45 -13.81
C THR A 127 12.35 13.83 -12.33
N ILE A 128 13.00 14.92 -11.88
CA ILE A 128 12.84 15.46 -10.51
C ILE A 128 11.43 16.02 -10.35
N LEU A 129 11.00 16.84 -11.31
CA LEU A 129 9.67 17.44 -11.26
C LEU A 129 8.58 16.36 -11.27
N PHE A 130 8.72 15.32 -12.09
CA PHE A 130 7.80 14.19 -12.07
C PHE A 130 7.82 13.45 -10.72
N ALA A 131 8.99 13.21 -10.12
CA ALA A 131 9.06 12.56 -8.81
C ALA A 131 8.33 13.37 -7.73
N ILE A 132 8.44 14.70 -7.76
CA ILE A 132 7.68 15.60 -6.86
C ILE A 132 6.17 15.49 -7.10
N LEU A 133 5.73 15.55 -8.36
CA LEU A 133 4.31 15.41 -8.72
C LEU A 133 3.75 14.03 -8.32
N ALA A 134 4.51 12.95 -8.57
CA ALA A 134 4.16 11.59 -8.13
C ALA A 134 4.05 11.49 -6.60
N GLY A 135 4.95 12.16 -5.87
CA GLY A 135 4.86 12.29 -4.42
C GLY A 135 3.59 13.03 -3.99
N GLN A 136 3.28 14.16 -4.62
CA GLN A 136 2.04 14.90 -4.36
C GLN A 136 0.81 14.00 -4.51
N LEU A 137 0.69 13.28 -5.63
CA LEU A 137 -0.45 12.39 -5.88
C LEU A 137 -0.60 11.31 -4.80
N ILE A 138 0.51 10.72 -4.36
CA ILE A 138 0.49 9.74 -3.28
C ILE A 138 -0.01 10.36 -1.99
N PHE A 139 0.42 11.57 -1.63
CA PHE A 139 0.02 12.16 -0.37
C PHE A 139 -1.40 12.75 -0.40
N THR A 140 -1.95 13.06 -1.58
CA THR A 140 -3.31 13.59 -1.73
C THR A 140 -4.36 12.52 -2.04
N SER A 141 -3.97 11.34 -2.51
CA SER A 141 -4.91 10.31 -2.95
C SER A 141 -4.82 9.04 -2.11
N LEU A 142 -5.80 8.82 -1.23
CA LEU A 142 -6.06 7.49 -0.68
C LEU A 142 -6.67 6.61 -1.78
N THR A 143 -6.02 5.48 -2.08
CA THR A 143 -6.54 4.48 -3.02
C THR A 143 -6.34 3.07 -2.46
N CYS A 144 -7.21 2.14 -2.83
CA CYS A 144 -7.11 0.73 -2.42
C CYS A 144 -5.80 0.05 -2.88
N PHE A 145 -5.15 0.61 -3.91
CA PHE A 145 -3.90 0.12 -4.47
C PHE A 145 -2.77 1.13 -4.31
N ILE A 146 -2.72 1.82 -3.17
CA ILE A 146 -1.68 2.83 -2.91
C ILE A 146 -0.27 2.27 -3.11
N ASN A 147 -0.04 0.98 -2.82
CA ASN A 147 1.29 0.39 -2.97
C ASN A 147 1.79 0.40 -4.43
N HIS A 148 0.89 0.34 -5.43
CA HIS A 148 1.30 0.50 -6.84
C HIS A 148 1.80 1.92 -7.11
N TYR A 149 1.03 2.93 -6.69
CA TYR A 149 1.44 4.31 -6.82
C TYR A 149 2.72 4.59 -6.03
N TYR A 150 2.83 4.02 -4.82
CA TYR A 150 4.04 4.06 -4.00
C TYR A 150 5.26 3.52 -4.74
N LEU A 151 5.15 2.35 -5.37
CA LEU A 151 6.22 1.81 -6.21
C LEU A 151 6.58 2.77 -7.36
N PHE A 152 5.60 3.36 -8.03
CA PHE A 152 5.85 4.30 -9.13
C PHE A 152 6.60 5.54 -8.66
N PHE A 153 6.23 6.10 -7.51
CA PHE A 153 6.95 7.21 -6.89
C PHE A 153 8.37 6.84 -6.49
N LEU A 154 8.58 5.66 -5.90
CA LEU A 154 9.92 5.19 -5.53
C LEU A 154 10.81 5.03 -6.77
N LEU A 155 10.30 4.40 -7.83
CA LEU A 155 11.02 4.24 -9.10
C LEU A 155 11.30 5.60 -9.76
N ALA A 156 10.34 6.53 -9.76
CA ALA A 156 10.53 7.89 -10.26
C ALA A 156 11.59 8.65 -9.46
N THR A 157 11.58 8.52 -8.13
CA THR A 157 12.55 9.14 -7.23
C THR A 157 13.96 8.60 -7.49
N LEU A 158 14.11 7.28 -7.57
CA LEU A 158 15.39 6.65 -7.90
C LEU A 158 15.89 7.04 -9.30
N MET A 159 14.98 7.10 -10.28
CA MET A 159 15.31 7.59 -11.62
C MET A 159 15.79 9.04 -11.58
N SER A 160 15.15 9.89 -10.77
CA SER A 160 15.58 11.28 -10.62
C SER A 160 17.02 11.39 -10.09
N PHE A 161 17.40 10.55 -9.11
CA PHE A 161 18.77 10.50 -8.61
C PHE A 161 19.76 9.94 -9.63
N TYR A 162 19.36 8.90 -10.38
CA TYR A 162 20.17 8.35 -11.45
C TYR A 162 20.45 9.39 -12.55
N CYS A 163 19.41 10.06 -13.05
CA CYS A 163 19.50 11.03 -14.13
C CYS A 163 20.30 12.28 -13.75
N ASN A 164 20.20 12.72 -12.49
CA ASN A 164 20.83 13.97 -12.03
C ASN A 164 22.16 13.76 -11.29
N CYS A 165 22.67 12.53 -11.21
CA CYS A 165 24.03 12.32 -10.76
C CYS A 165 25.04 12.60 -11.89
N SER A 166 26.24 13.07 -11.53
CA SER A 166 27.29 13.42 -12.51
C SER A 166 27.53 12.27 -13.49
N LYS A 167 27.47 12.58 -14.79
CA LYS A 167 27.66 11.61 -15.89
C LYS A 167 29.03 10.95 -15.84
N ASP A 168 30.03 11.64 -15.33
CA ASP A 168 31.40 11.14 -15.16
C ASP A 168 31.53 10.18 -13.95
N ASN A 169 30.54 10.17 -13.05
CA ASN A 169 30.52 9.30 -11.88
C ASN A 169 29.76 8.00 -12.17
N ILE A 170 30.35 7.18 -13.04
CA ILE A 170 29.83 5.87 -13.46
C ILE A 170 29.45 5.00 -12.25
N ARG A 171 30.26 5.04 -11.18
CA ARG A 171 30.01 4.26 -9.96
C ARG A 171 28.71 4.62 -9.27
N ASN A 172 28.42 5.91 -9.15
CA ASN A 172 27.19 6.38 -8.53
C ASN A 172 25.98 6.00 -9.39
N ARG A 173 26.09 6.16 -10.73
CA ARG A 173 25.06 5.72 -11.69
C ARG A 173 24.77 4.22 -11.55
N ALA A 174 25.80 3.38 -11.54
CA ALA A 174 25.66 1.95 -11.33
C ALA A 174 24.98 1.63 -9.99
N GLY A 175 25.34 2.36 -8.92
CA GLY A 175 24.67 2.27 -7.62
C GLY A 175 23.16 2.52 -7.67
N TRP A 176 22.73 3.58 -8.37
CA TRP A 176 21.30 3.88 -8.53
C TRP A 176 20.57 2.86 -9.41
N ILE A 177 21.23 2.32 -10.45
CA ILE A 177 20.67 1.21 -11.24
C ILE A 177 20.45 -0.01 -10.34
N HIS A 178 21.42 -0.35 -9.48
CA HIS A 178 21.25 -1.42 -8.50
C HIS A 178 20.16 -1.11 -7.47
N ALA A 179 19.96 0.14 -7.06
CA ALA A 179 18.85 0.54 -6.20
C ALA A 179 17.48 0.34 -6.89
N ILE A 180 17.36 0.70 -8.17
CA ILE A 180 16.14 0.50 -8.97
C ILE A 180 15.82 -0.98 -9.09
N ARG A 181 16.82 -1.80 -9.42
CA ARG A 181 16.68 -3.27 -9.44
C ARG A 181 16.30 -3.80 -8.06
N GLY A 182 16.97 -3.32 -7.01
CA GLY A 182 16.71 -3.72 -5.63
C GLY A 182 15.30 -3.38 -5.17
N GLN A 183 14.73 -2.23 -5.58
CA GLN A 183 13.34 -1.90 -5.29
C GLN A 183 12.37 -2.93 -5.86
N VAL A 184 12.61 -3.39 -7.10
CA VAL A 184 11.79 -4.43 -7.72
C VAL A 184 11.97 -5.78 -6.99
N VAL A 185 13.22 -6.11 -6.60
CA VAL A 185 13.50 -7.31 -5.78
C VAL A 185 12.75 -7.27 -4.45
N VAL A 186 12.73 -6.12 -3.77
CA VAL A 186 12.01 -5.91 -2.50
C VAL A 186 10.52 -6.23 -2.68
N VAL A 187 9.89 -5.70 -3.75
CA VAL A 187 8.47 -5.97 -4.04
C VAL A 187 8.21 -7.47 -4.14
N TYR A 188 9.02 -8.22 -4.90
CA TYR A 188 8.83 -9.68 -5.02
C TYR A 188 9.17 -10.45 -3.76
N ALA A 189 10.15 -9.99 -2.97
CA ALA A 189 10.49 -10.64 -1.71
C ALA A 189 9.29 -10.65 -0.77
N PHE A 190 8.63 -9.49 -0.61
CA PHE A 190 7.43 -9.41 0.20
C PHE A 190 6.22 -10.05 -0.47
N ALA A 191 6.03 -9.89 -1.79
CA ALA A 191 4.94 -10.56 -2.50
C ALA A 191 5.02 -12.09 -2.37
N SER A 192 6.23 -12.66 -2.31
CA SER A 192 6.50 -14.07 -2.01
C SER A 192 6.19 -14.39 -0.54
N LEU A 193 6.80 -13.67 0.41
CA LEU A 193 6.64 -13.88 1.85
C LEU A 193 5.16 -13.89 2.26
N TRP A 194 4.40 -12.95 1.74
CA TRP A 194 3.00 -12.77 2.10
C TRP A 194 2.05 -13.83 1.56
N LYS A 195 2.44 -14.57 0.51
CA LYS A 195 1.64 -15.68 -0.01
C LYS A 195 1.77 -16.96 0.81
N PHE A 196 2.60 -16.96 1.84
CA PHE A 196 2.62 -18.03 2.85
C PHE A 196 1.52 -17.87 3.91
N ASP A 197 0.66 -16.87 3.78
CA ASP A 197 -0.58 -16.76 4.55
C ASP A 197 -1.49 -17.98 4.33
N SER A 198 -2.13 -18.47 5.39
CA SER A 198 -2.97 -19.67 5.34
C SER A 198 -4.16 -19.55 4.39
N ASP A 199 -4.74 -18.34 4.27
CA ASP A 199 -5.88 -18.10 3.38
C ASP A 199 -5.43 -18.05 1.92
N TRP A 200 -4.16 -17.73 1.66
CA TRP A 200 -3.59 -17.80 0.33
C TRP A 200 -3.32 -19.25 -0.04
N LEU A 201 -2.64 -19.98 0.84
CA LEU A 201 -2.27 -21.38 0.62
C LEU A 201 -3.48 -22.31 0.49
N SER A 202 -4.64 -21.94 1.04
CA SER A 202 -5.90 -22.67 0.85
C SER A 202 -6.61 -22.34 -0.49
N GLY A 203 -6.10 -21.37 -1.26
CA GLY A 203 -6.75 -20.87 -2.47
C GLY A 203 -7.94 -19.93 -2.21
N TYR A 204 -8.24 -19.63 -0.94
CA TYR A 204 -9.39 -18.86 -0.55
C TYR A 204 -9.33 -17.42 -1.09
N ILE A 205 -8.24 -16.70 -0.81
CA ILE A 205 -8.04 -15.32 -1.29
C ILE A 205 -8.15 -15.27 -2.81
N VAL A 206 -7.54 -16.22 -3.51
CA VAL A 206 -7.55 -16.29 -4.98
C VAL A 206 -8.96 -16.50 -5.51
N SER A 207 -9.75 -17.37 -4.88
CA SER A 207 -11.16 -17.54 -5.23
C SER A 207 -11.97 -16.26 -5.07
N GLN A 208 -11.81 -15.57 -3.94
CA GLN A 208 -12.52 -14.32 -3.68
C GLN A 208 -12.16 -13.22 -4.68
N ILE A 209 -10.87 -13.07 -5.00
CA ILE A 209 -10.42 -12.09 -6.01
C ILE A 209 -11.16 -12.30 -7.34
N PHE A 210 -11.16 -13.52 -7.86
CA PHE A 210 -11.73 -13.80 -9.18
C PHE A 210 -13.26 -13.83 -9.19
N LEU A 211 -13.90 -14.33 -8.13
CA LEU A 211 -15.36 -14.27 -7.98
C LEU A 211 -15.84 -12.82 -7.91
N ASN A 212 -15.16 -11.98 -7.12
CA ASN A 212 -15.47 -10.56 -7.03
C ASN A 212 -15.26 -9.83 -8.38
N PHE A 213 -14.30 -10.26 -9.21
CA PHE A 213 -14.17 -9.69 -10.56
C PHE A 213 -15.39 -9.97 -11.43
N GLU A 214 -16.02 -11.13 -11.29
CA GLU A 214 -17.26 -11.44 -12.00
C GLU A 214 -18.44 -10.66 -11.44
N GLU A 215 -18.57 -10.57 -10.12
CA GLU A 215 -19.64 -9.78 -9.46
C GLU A 215 -19.59 -8.30 -9.86
N GLN A 216 -18.38 -7.75 -10.06
CA GLN A 216 -18.18 -6.37 -10.49
C GLN A 216 -18.24 -6.17 -12.02
N GLY A 217 -18.41 -7.24 -12.80
CA GLY A 217 -18.41 -7.16 -14.27
C GLY A 217 -17.05 -6.84 -14.90
N VAL A 218 -15.95 -7.10 -14.19
CA VAL A 218 -14.55 -6.88 -14.64
C VAL A 218 -13.79 -8.18 -14.90
N ASN A 219 -14.49 -9.29 -15.10
CA ASN A 219 -13.94 -10.62 -15.36
C ASN A 219 -13.53 -10.87 -16.82
N ARG A 220 -13.73 -9.90 -17.72
CA ARG A 220 -13.49 -10.04 -19.17
C ARG A 220 -14.20 -11.25 -19.81
N GLY A 221 -15.38 -11.58 -19.30
CA GLY A 221 -16.18 -12.70 -19.80
C GLY A 221 -15.72 -14.09 -19.32
N ILE A 222 -14.74 -14.17 -18.42
CA ILE A 222 -14.33 -15.44 -17.81
C ILE A 222 -15.35 -15.82 -16.71
N PRO A 223 -16.02 -16.99 -16.80
CA PRO A 223 -17.07 -17.38 -15.86
C PRO A 223 -16.48 -18.00 -14.59
N TRP A 224 -15.81 -17.19 -13.76
CA TRP A 224 -15.12 -17.60 -12.53
C TRP A 224 -16.02 -18.35 -11.55
N SER A 225 -17.28 -17.96 -11.41
CA SER A 225 -18.31 -18.59 -10.58
C SER A 225 -18.56 -20.04 -11.01
N ARG A 226 -18.75 -20.26 -12.31
CA ARG A 226 -18.91 -21.59 -12.91
C ARG A 226 -17.63 -22.42 -12.81
N LEU A 227 -16.47 -21.79 -13.00
CA LEU A 227 -15.16 -22.44 -12.85
C LEU A 227 -14.92 -22.87 -11.39
N TYR A 228 -15.28 -22.04 -10.42
CA TYR A 228 -15.18 -22.36 -9.00
C TYR A 228 -16.10 -23.51 -8.61
N ALA A 229 -17.36 -23.48 -9.07
CA ALA A 229 -18.31 -24.55 -8.83
C ALA A 229 -17.87 -25.88 -9.46
N SER A 230 -17.25 -25.85 -10.65
CA SER A 230 -16.86 -27.05 -11.39
C SER A 230 -15.47 -27.57 -11.00
N TYR A 231 -14.53 -26.68 -10.69
CA TYR A 231 -13.11 -26.96 -10.50
C TYR A 231 -12.52 -26.12 -9.35
N PRO A 232 -12.95 -26.32 -8.09
CA PRO A 232 -12.44 -25.53 -6.96
C PRO A 232 -10.91 -25.66 -6.79
N GLN A 233 -10.34 -26.81 -7.15
CA GLN A 233 -8.89 -27.06 -7.13
C GLN A 233 -8.09 -26.16 -8.11
N LEU A 234 -8.73 -25.58 -9.12
CA LEU A 234 -8.09 -24.61 -10.02
C LEU A 234 -7.59 -23.39 -9.24
N PHE A 235 -8.34 -22.94 -8.23
CA PHE A 235 -8.01 -21.74 -7.45
C PHE A 235 -6.85 -22.02 -6.48
N LEU A 236 -6.82 -23.22 -5.89
CA LEU A 236 -5.66 -23.70 -5.14
C LEU A 236 -4.42 -23.79 -6.04
N PHE A 237 -4.57 -24.35 -7.24
CA PHE A 237 -3.48 -24.43 -8.21
C PHE A 237 -2.95 -23.03 -8.58
N ILE A 238 -3.83 -22.05 -8.85
CA ILE A 238 -3.44 -20.67 -9.13
C ILE A 238 -2.74 -20.04 -7.92
N ALA A 239 -3.22 -20.29 -6.70
CA ALA A 239 -2.62 -19.77 -5.48
C ALA A 239 -1.20 -20.30 -5.25
N ILE A 240 -0.99 -21.61 -5.33
CA ILE A 240 0.33 -22.24 -5.21
C ILE A 240 1.25 -21.81 -6.37
N SER A 241 0.71 -21.70 -7.58
CA SER A 241 1.44 -21.13 -8.71
C SER A 241 1.89 -19.70 -8.44
N GLY A 242 1.05 -18.88 -7.79
CA GLY A 242 1.41 -17.53 -7.35
C GLY A 242 2.56 -17.50 -6.35
N VAL A 243 2.56 -18.40 -5.35
CA VAL A 243 3.68 -18.55 -4.39
C VAL A 243 4.96 -18.89 -5.14
N PHE A 244 4.89 -19.91 -6.01
CA PHE A 244 6.04 -20.36 -6.78
C PHE A 244 6.59 -19.26 -7.68
N LEU A 245 5.74 -18.58 -8.44
CA LEU A 245 6.15 -17.56 -9.41
C LEU A 245 6.79 -16.35 -8.73
N ASP A 246 6.21 -15.81 -7.66
CA ASP A 246 6.80 -14.67 -6.96
C ASP A 246 8.10 -15.04 -6.23
N THR A 247 8.16 -16.23 -5.63
CA THR A 247 9.39 -16.75 -5.02
C THR A 247 10.47 -16.94 -6.07
N MET A 248 10.13 -17.54 -7.21
CA MET A 248 11.08 -17.76 -8.30
C MET A 248 11.56 -16.43 -8.90
N LEU A 249 10.68 -15.44 -9.06
CA LEU A 249 11.04 -14.09 -9.50
C LEU A 249 11.97 -13.41 -8.50
N PHE A 250 11.68 -13.47 -7.20
CA PHE A 250 12.59 -12.97 -6.17
C PHE A 250 13.96 -13.62 -6.28
N LEU A 251 14.04 -14.96 -6.32
CA LEU A 251 15.30 -15.69 -6.39
C LEU A 251 16.09 -15.35 -7.67
N VAL A 252 15.41 -15.33 -8.82
CA VAL A 252 16.03 -15.05 -10.12
C VAL A 252 16.54 -13.62 -10.21
N LEU A 253 15.78 -12.64 -9.73
CA LEU A 253 16.17 -11.22 -9.77
C LEU A 253 17.24 -10.88 -8.72
N MET A 254 17.24 -11.57 -7.59
CA MET A 254 18.20 -11.37 -6.50
C MET A 254 19.55 -12.04 -6.81
N PHE A 255 19.55 -13.31 -7.19
CA PHE A 255 20.75 -14.14 -7.22
C PHE A 255 21.33 -14.39 -8.62
N LEU A 256 20.53 -14.28 -9.69
CA LEU A 256 21.05 -14.47 -11.05
C LEU A 256 21.56 -13.15 -11.64
N ARG A 257 22.51 -13.26 -12.56
CA ARG A 257 23.12 -12.11 -13.22
C ARG A 257 22.11 -11.41 -14.14
N PRO A 258 22.19 -10.07 -14.29
CA PRO A 258 21.43 -9.33 -15.28
C PRO A 258 21.53 -9.93 -16.70
N GLY A 259 20.40 -10.09 -17.38
CA GLY A 259 20.28 -10.70 -18.71
C GLY A 259 20.11 -12.21 -18.69
N HIS A 260 20.00 -12.85 -17.52
CA HIS A 260 19.77 -14.29 -17.43
C HIS A 260 18.39 -14.67 -18.03
N LYS A 261 18.33 -15.73 -18.85
CA LYS A 261 17.12 -16.11 -19.59
C LYS A 261 15.91 -16.36 -18.69
N LEU A 262 16.12 -16.89 -17.48
CA LEU A 262 15.04 -17.12 -16.51
C LEU A 262 14.32 -15.84 -16.05
N GLN A 263 14.94 -14.66 -16.18
CA GLN A 263 14.27 -13.39 -15.86
C GLN A 263 13.05 -13.14 -16.78
N ARG A 264 12.99 -13.80 -17.95
CA ARG A 264 11.85 -13.71 -18.88
C ARG A 264 10.57 -14.35 -18.33
N ILE A 265 10.64 -15.17 -17.28
CA ILE A 265 9.43 -15.70 -16.64
C ILE A 265 8.50 -14.58 -16.14
N GLY A 266 9.07 -13.41 -15.80
CA GLY A 266 8.29 -12.24 -15.41
C GLY A 266 7.34 -11.76 -16.50
N LEU A 267 7.69 -11.94 -17.78
CA LEU A 267 6.81 -11.60 -18.90
C LEU A 267 5.56 -12.48 -18.94
N VAL A 268 5.71 -13.78 -18.68
CA VAL A 268 4.58 -14.72 -18.65
C VAL A 268 3.68 -14.41 -17.46
N PHE A 269 4.28 -14.25 -16.27
CA PHE A 269 3.55 -13.94 -15.05
C PHE A 269 2.80 -12.61 -15.14
N HIS A 270 3.48 -11.53 -15.56
CA HIS A 270 2.84 -10.22 -15.67
C HIS A 270 1.95 -10.07 -16.90
N GLY A 271 2.19 -10.85 -17.94
CA GLY A 271 1.25 -10.99 -19.06
C GLY A 271 -0.07 -11.60 -18.58
N PHE A 272 0.00 -12.66 -17.77
CA PHE A 272 -1.19 -13.26 -17.15
C PHE A 272 -1.93 -12.29 -16.24
N THR A 273 -1.23 -11.57 -15.35
CA THR A 273 -1.89 -10.59 -14.46
C THR A 273 -2.42 -9.38 -15.21
N ALA A 274 -1.73 -8.89 -16.26
CA ALA A 274 -2.26 -7.86 -17.17
C ALA A 274 -3.51 -8.33 -17.90
N PHE A 275 -3.58 -9.61 -18.28
CA PHE A 275 -4.75 -10.15 -18.96
C PHE A 275 -5.93 -10.38 -18.02
N THR A 276 -5.69 -10.93 -16.83
CA THR A 276 -6.77 -11.38 -15.93
C THR A 276 -7.17 -10.37 -14.86
N MET A 277 -6.27 -9.47 -14.44
CA MET A 277 -6.48 -8.62 -13.27
C MET A 277 -6.47 -7.11 -13.58
N SER A 278 -6.05 -6.67 -14.78
CA SER A 278 -5.77 -5.25 -15.04
C SER A 278 -6.97 -4.31 -14.89
N GLN A 279 -8.20 -4.80 -15.04
CA GLN A 279 -9.40 -3.97 -14.84
C GLN A 279 -9.63 -3.63 -13.37
N ARG A 280 -9.21 -4.50 -12.44
CA ARG A 280 -9.28 -4.23 -11.01
C ARG A 280 -8.05 -3.50 -10.50
N ILE A 281 -6.86 -4.05 -10.77
CA ILE A 281 -5.61 -3.59 -10.15
C ILE A 281 -4.94 -2.45 -10.92
N GLY A 282 -5.48 -2.10 -12.07
CA GLY A 282 -4.91 -1.18 -13.05
C GLY A 282 -3.91 -1.87 -13.98
N ILE A 283 -3.93 -1.53 -15.27
CA ILE A 283 -3.00 -2.08 -16.26
C ILE A 283 -1.56 -1.57 -16.08
N SER A 284 -1.38 -0.42 -15.44
CA SER A 284 -0.09 0.23 -15.27
C SER A 284 0.91 -0.57 -14.45
N PHE A 285 0.45 -1.26 -13.40
CA PHE A 285 1.30 -2.07 -12.54
C PHE A 285 1.94 -3.24 -13.30
N PRO A 286 1.17 -4.18 -13.90
CA PRO A 286 1.77 -5.29 -14.61
C PRO A 286 2.59 -4.83 -15.82
N LEU A 287 2.19 -3.76 -16.52
CA LEU A 287 3.03 -3.18 -17.59
C LEU A 287 4.35 -2.64 -17.07
N THR A 288 4.36 -1.99 -15.91
CA THR A 288 5.61 -1.50 -15.28
C THR A 288 6.49 -2.66 -14.84
N MET A 289 5.90 -3.76 -14.35
CA MET A 289 6.65 -4.96 -14.00
C MET A 289 7.22 -5.69 -15.23
N ILE A 290 6.48 -5.74 -16.35
CA ILE A 290 7.01 -6.22 -17.63
C ILE A 290 8.18 -5.34 -18.09
N ALA A 291 7.99 -4.02 -18.09
CA ALA A 291 9.03 -3.08 -18.46
C ALA A 291 10.25 -3.20 -17.55
N ALA A 292 10.07 -3.43 -16.24
CA ALA A 292 11.17 -3.61 -15.29
C ALA A 292 12.10 -4.75 -15.68
N GLY A 293 11.65 -5.78 -16.41
CA GLY A 293 12.52 -6.82 -16.98
C GLY A 293 13.62 -6.28 -17.90
N LEU A 294 13.41 -5.12 -18.52
CA LEU A 294 14.42 -4.40 -19.30
C LEU A 294 15.50 -3.78 -18.42
N ALA A 295 15.15 -3.32 -17.21
CA ALA A 295 16.10 -2.80 -16.23
C ALA A 295 17.07 -3.88 -15.73
N PHE A 296 16.66 -5.16 -15.79
CA PHE A 296 17.50 -6.31 -15.45
C PHE A 296 18.33 -6.85 -16.63
N GLN A 297 18.32 -6.19 -17.80
CA GLN A 297 19.28 -6.52 -18.86
C GLN A 297 20.68 -5.98 -18.53
N ARG A 298 21.69 -6.46 -19.26
CA ARG A 298 23.04 -5.90 -19.22
C ARG A 298 23.00 -4.41 -19.61
N CYS A 299 23.78 -3.60 -18.91
CA CYS A 299 23.78 -2.15 -19.03
C CYS A 299 25.23 -1.66 -18.95
N GLY A 300 25.63 -0.81 -19.90
CA GLY A 300 27.02 -0.40 -20.07
C GLY A 300 27.60 0.31 -18.85
N GLU A 301 26.81 1.11 -18.11
CA GLU A 301 27.29 1.75 -16.88
C GLU A 301 27.65 0.74 -15.78
N VAL A 302 26.84 -0.32 -15.62
CA VAL A 302 27.08 -1.37 -14.62
C VAL A 302 28.28 -2.22 -15.02
N GLU A 303 28.37 -2.57 -16.31
CA GLU A 303 29.50 -3.32 -16.85
C GLU A 303 30.82 -2.55 -16.68
N LYS A 304 30.85 -1.24 -16.99
CA LYS A 304 32.04 -0.40 -16.82
C LYS A 304 32.48 -0.26 -15.35
N ASP A 305 31.54 -0.14 -14.39
CA ASP A 305 31.90 -0.12 -12.95
C ASP A 305 32.46 -1.47 -12.48
N GLN A 306 31.96 -2.58 -13.03
CA GLN A 306 32.35 -3.94 -12.63
C GLN A 306 33.63 -4.43 -13.34
N GLU A 307 33.89 -3.99 -14.57
CA GLU A 307 35.15 -4.20 -15.26
C GLU A 307 36.31 -3.58 -14.47
N TRP A 308 36.10 -2.41 -13.86
CA TRP A 308 37.08 -1.80 -12.96
C TRP A 308 37.37 -2.65 -11.71
N LEU A 309 36.42 -3.49 -11.28
CA LEU A 309 36.60 -4.44 -10.20
C LEU A 309 37.27 -5.76 -10.66
N GLY A 310 37.59 -5.89 -11.95
CA GLY A 310 38.26 -7.06 -12.53
C GLY A 310 37.39 -8.31 -12.58
N GLY A 311 36.06 -8.17 -12.60
CA GLY A 311 35.13 -9.29 -12.51
C GLY A 311 33.99 -9.25 -13.52
N ASP A 312 33.32 -10.39 -13.65
CA ASP A 312 32.06 -10.55 -14.38
C ASP A 312 30.94 -9.68 -13.80
N VAL A 313 29.87 -9.50 -14.60
CA VAL A 313 28.67 -8.79 -14.14
C VAL A 313 28.08 -9.45 -12.90
N LEU A 314 28.01 -8.72 -11.80
CA LEU A 314 27.50 -9.22 -10.52
C LEU A 314 25.97 -9.30 -10.51
N SER A 315 25.43 -10.33 -9.86
CA SER A 315 24.02 -10.36 -9.43
C SER A 315 23.73 -9.26 -8.40
N HIS A 316 22.45 -8.97 -8.14
CA HIS A 316 22.09 -7.97 -7.14
C HIS A 316 22.58 -8.36 -5.73
N PHE A 317 22.45 -9.63 -5.35
CA PHE A 317 22.99 -10.16 -4.09
C PHE A 317 24.51 -10.01 -3.98
N GLN A 318 25.26 -10.39 -5.02
CA GLN A 318 26.72 -10.24 -5.03
C GLN A 318 27.14 -8.78 -4.92
N TRP A 319 26.42 -7.87 -5.59
CA TRP A 319 26.65 -6.43 -5.46
C TRP A 319 26.39 -5.95 -4.03
N LEU A 320 25.28 -6.34 -3.39
CA LEU A 320 24.98 -6.00 -1.99
C LEU A 320 26.05 -6.53 -1.04
N GLN A 321 26.44 -7.81 -1.19
CA GLN A 321 27.49 -8.43 -0.39
C GLN A 321 28.81 -7.66 -0.51
N LEU A 322 29.21 -7.29 -1.73
CA LEU A 322 30.39 -6.47 -1.96
C LEU A 322 30.27 -5.11 -1.26
N GLN A 323 29.13 -4.43 -1.37
CA GLN A 323 28.93 -3.13 -0.70
C GLN A 323 29.00 -3.25 0.83
N MET A 324 28.40 -4.29 1.40
CA MET A 324 28.47 -4.56 2.84
C MET A 324 29.91 -4.86 3.29
N GLN A 325 30.67 -5.64 2.53
CA GLN A 325 32.08 -5.92 2.83
C GLN A 325 32.92 -4.64 2.78
N LEU A 326 32.71 -3.79 1.78
CA LEU A 326 33.38 -2.49 1.67
C LEU A 326 33.03 -1.55 2.83
N TRP A 327 31.79 -1.62 3.34
CA TRP A 327 31.34 -0.83 4.48
C TRP A 327 31.96 -1.32 5.80
N PHE A 328 31.80 -2.60 6.12
CA PHE A 328 32.19 -3.13 7.44
C PHE A 328 33.69 -3.42 7.58
N ARG A 329 34.39 -3.66 6.47
CA ARG A 329 35.83 -4.02 6.48
C ARG A 329 36.65 -3.15 5.52
N PRO A 330 36.68 -1.82 5.69
CA PRO A 330 37.38 -0.92 4.77
C PRO A 330 38.89 -1.18 4.71
N ASN A 331 39.49 -1.78 5.75
CA ASN A 331 40.93 -2.06 5.82
C ASN A 331 41.36 -3.40 5.20
N HIS A 332 40.44 -4.33 4.91
CA HIS A 332 40.79 -5.68 4.45
C HIS A 332 41.27 -5.72 2.98
N PHE A 333 41.02 -4.65 2.21
CA PHE A 333 41.43 -4.54 0.81
C PHE A 333 42.76 -3.81 0.59
N LYS A 334 43.50 -3.50 1.66
CA LYS A 334 44.75 -2.73 1.58
C LYS A 334 45.96 -3.49 1.02
N THR A 335 45.84 -4.80 0.77
CA THR A 335 47.04 -5.66 0.78
C THR A 335 47.61 -6.08 -0.59
N LYS A 336 47.28 -5.47 -1.75
CA LYS A 336 48.13 -5.67 -2.96
C LYS A 336 48.01 -4.75 -4.20
N GLN A 337 47.25 -3.65 -4.22
CA GLN A 337 47.28 -2.76 -5.40
C GLN A 337 47.01 -1.28 -5.08
N THR A 338 48.09 -0.50 -5.05
CA THR A 338 48.18 0.92 -4.66
C THR A 338 47.38 1.90 -5.55
N ILE A 339 46.81 1.43 -6.67
CA ILE A 339 45.99 2.23 -7.60
C ILE A 339 44.48 2.07 -7.32
N GLN A 340 44.06 0.99 -6.64
CA GLN A 340 42.66 0.75 -6.28
C GLN A 340 42.21 1.57 -5.05
N GLU A 341 43.13 1.92 -4.16
CA GLU A 341 42.83 2.62 -2.89
C GLU A 341 42.29 4.05 -3.06
N GLN A 342 42.69 4.77 -4.12
CA GLN A 342 42.17 6.13 -4.38
C GLN A 342 40.73 6.11 -4.92
N GLY A 343 40.32 5.02 -5.56
CA GLY A 343 38.97 4.85 -6.09
C GLY A 343 37.95 4.48 -5.01
N VAL A 344 38.31 3.60 -4.08
CA VAL A 344 37.38 3.07 -3.06
C VAL A 344 36.98 4.15 -2.04
N LYS A 345 37.90 5.04 -1.65
CA LYS A 345 37.64 6.12 -0.67
C LYS A 345 36.58 7.15 -1.09
N LYS A 346 36.09 7.13 -2.34
CA LYS A 346 35.08 8.07 -2.88
C LYS A 346 33.74 7.43 -3.28
N ARG A 347 33.49 6.15 -2.96
CA ARG A 347 32.20 5.52 -3.29
C ARG A 347 31.07 6.10 -2.43
N LYS A 348 30.34 7.09 -2.95
CA LYS A 348 29.10 7.64 -2.36
C LYS A 348 27.89 6.69 -2.55
N LEU A 349 28.09 5.39 -2.33
CA LEU A 349 27.02 4.37 -2.46
C LEU A 349 26.17 4.22 -1.19
N LEU A 350 26.44 5.05 -0.18
CA LEU A 350 25.71 5.13 1.08
C LEU A 350 24.19 5.33 0.84
N PHE A 351 23.81 6.27 -0.03
CA PHE A 351 22.40 6.60 -0.23
C PHE A 351 21.60 5.48 -0.90
N PRO A 352 22.05 4.86 -2.02
CA PRO A 352 21.43 3.65 -2.56
C PRO A 352 21.21 2.54 -1.52
N LEU A 353 22.21 2.28 -0.67
CA LEU A 353 22.14 1.24 0.36
C LEU A 353 21.16 1.59 1.47
N LEU A 354 21.18 2.83 1.97
CA LEU A 354 20.23 3.31 2.98
C LEU A 354 18.80 3.29 2.44
N PHE A 355 18.61 3.65 1.16
CA PHE A 355 17.31 3.53 0.50
C PHE A 355 16.81 2.08 0.50
N LEU A 356 17.64 1.13 0.04
CA LEU A 356 17.24 -0.28 0.03
C LEU A 356 16.98 -0.80 1.43
N LEU A 357 17.80 -0.46 2.42
CA LEU A 357 17.58 -0.82 3.81
C LEU A 357 16.24 -0.29 4.32
N ALA A 358 15.92 0.98 4.05
CA ALA A 358 14.63 1.56 4.40
C ALA A 358 13.47 0.81 3.73
N GLN A 359 13.63 0.39 2.48
CA GLN A 359 12.60 -0.35 1.73
C GLN A 359 12.39 -1.78 2.20
N TRP A 360 13.37 -2.37 2.89
CA TRP A 360 13.17 -3.62 3.65
C TRP A 360 12.52 -3.38 5.02
N LEU A 361 12.95 -2.33 5.74
CA LEU A 361 12.48 -2.06 7.10
C LEU A 361 11.05 -1.54 7.14
N ILE A 362 10.65 -0.67 6.21
CA ILE A 362 9.31 -0.06 6.20
C ILE A 362 8.22 -1.15 6.12
N PRO A 363 8.25 -2.11 5.18
CA PRO A 363 7.24 -3.16 5.14
C PRO A 363 7.32 -4.12 6.35
N LEU A 364 8.53 -4.45 6.84
CA LEU A 364 8.73 -5.30 8.03
C LEU A 364 8.16 -4.70 9.31
N ARG A 365 7.94 -3.39 9.35
CA ARG A 365 7.30 -2.75 10.52
C ARG A 365 5.86 -3.19 10.71
N MET A 366 5.16 -3.64 9.66
CA MET A 366 3.72 -3.87 9.71
C MET A 366 3.34 -4.94 10.76
N PRO A 367 3.95 -6.15 10.78
CA PRO A 367 3.72 -7.10 11.87
C PRO A 367 4.04 -6.55 13.26
N LEU A 368 5.06 -5.70 13.38
CA LEU A 368 5.52 -5.14 14.66
C LEU A 368 4.54 -4.08 15.21
N VAL A 369 4.09 -3.16 14.35
CA VAL A 369 3.18 -2.07 14.74
C VAL A 369 1.79 -2.63 15.07
N SER A 370 1.33 -3.59 14.26
CA SER A 370 0.03 -4.24 14.42
C SER A 370 -0.02 -5.37 15.45
N HIS A 371 1.12 -5.76 16.02
CA HIS A 371 1.23 -6.96 16.86
C HIS A 371 0.73 -8.24 16.18
N GLY A 372 0.83 -8.32 14.85
CA GLY A 372 0.32 -9.43 14.04
C GLY A 372 -1.16 -9.32 13.65
N GLU A 373 -1.87 -8.28 14.10
CA GLU A 373 -3.31 -8.10 13.85
C GLU A 373 -3.62 -7.27 12.58
N PHE A 374 -2.62 -7.01 11.74
CA PHE A 374 -2.76 -6.16 10.54
C PHE A 374 -3.88 -6.64 9.60
N LYS A 375 -4.19 -7.94 9.56
CA LYS A 375 -5.31 -8.50 8.78
C LYS A 375 -6.67 -7.89 9.20
N HIS A 376 -6.78 -7.45 10.45
CA HIS A 376 -8.01 -6.90 11.02
C HIS A 376 -7.99 -5.40 11.14
N THR A 377 -6.91 -4.88 11.71
CA THR A 377 -6.76 -3.45 12.05
C THR A 377 -6.20 -2.62 10.89
N PHE A 378 -5.55 -3.28 9.92
CA PHE A 378 -4.82 -2.64 8.81
C PHE A 378 -3.70 -1.68 9.27
N GLU A 379 -3.26 -1.82 10.52
CA GLU A 379 -2.13 -1.06 11.05
C GLU A 379 -0.82 -1.44 10.36
N GLY A 380 -0.07 -0.44 9.91
CA GLY A 380 1.19 -0.64 9.19
C GLY A 380 0.99 -1.08 7.74
N TYR A 381 -0.25 -1.26 7.27
CA TYR A 381 -0.55 -1.74 5.92
C TYR A 381 -0.14 -0.71 4.87
N ARG A 382 -0.17 0.59 5.21
CA ARG A 382 0.38 1.64 4.35
C ARG A 382 1.87 1.40 4.10
N TRP A 383 2.38 1.68 2.90
CA TRP A 383 3.81 1.50 2.54
C TRP A 383 4.35 0.07 2.69
N SER A 384 3.49 -0.89 3.01
CA SER A 384 3.87 -2.29 3.03
C SER A 384 3.71 -2.88 1.63
N TRP A 385 4.36 -4.01 1.38
CA TRP A 385 4.21 -4.74 0.12
C TRP A 385 3.22 -5.91 0.25
N THR A 386 2.26 -5.83 1.18
CA THR A 386 1.11 -6.73 1.25
C THR A 386 0.06 -6.29 0.23
N MET A 387 0.11 -6.85 -0.97
CA MET A 387 -0.89 -6.55 -2.01
C MET A 387 -1.81 -7.75 -2.19
N MET A 388 -3.13 -7.48 -2.14
CA MET A 388 -4.20 -8.45 -2.42
C MET A 388 -4.21 -9.69 -1.52
N LEU A 389 -3.81 -9.56 -0.25
CA LEU A 389 -3.91 -10.68 0.69
C LEU A 389 -5.24 -10.74 1.42
N HIS A 390 -5.86 -9.59 1.65
CA HIS A 390 -7.05 -9.53 2.47
C HIS A 390 -8.13 -8.78 1.73
N GLU A 391 -9.28 -9.43 1.58
CA GLU A 391 -10.50 -8.74 1.23
C GLU A 391 -11.12 -8.20 2.51
N LYS A 392 -11.35 -6.89 2.53
CA LYS A 392 -12.10 -6.23 3.58
C LYS A 392 -13.50 -5.95 3.06
N LYS A 393 -14.48 -6.42 3.81
CA LYS A 393 -15.87 -6.04 3.62
C LYS A 393 -16.29 -5.29 4.88
N SER A 394 -16.85 -4.09 4.75
CA SER A 394 -17.80 -3.63 5.75
C SER A 394 -19.18 -4.09 5.30
N ALA A 395 -20.01 -4.54 6.22
CA ALA A 395 -21.38 -4.85 5.87
C ALA A 395 -22.05 -3.52 5.60
N VAL A 396 -22.35 -3.28 4.32
CA VAL A 396 -23.31 -2.27 3.91
C VAL A 396 -24.42 -3.05 3.22
N ALA A 397 -25.36 -3.54 4.02
CA ALA A 397 -26.60 -4.09 3.50
C ALA A 397 -27.71 -3.05 3.69
N PRO A 398 -28.78 -3.06 2.87
CA PRO A 398 -29.91 -2.15 3.08
C PRO A 398 -30.43 -2.28 4.52
N GLY A 399 -30.35 -1.18 5.28
CA GLY A 399 -30.73 -1.15 6.69
C GLY A 399 -29.64 -1.56 7.70
N LEU A 400 -28.44 -1.83 7.23
CA LEU A 400 -27.26 -2.22 8.00
C LEU A 400 -26.05 -1.43 7.51
N SER A 401 -25.85 -0.23 8.06
CA SER A 401 -24.53 0.41 7.97
C SER A 401 -23.81 0.17 9.28
N TYR A 402 -22.67 -0.49 9.20
CA TYR A 402 -21.79 -0.70 10.36
C TYR A 402 -20.56 0.20 10.29
N MET A 403 -20.68 1.34 9.62
CA MET A 403 -19.65 2.37 9.58
C MET A 403 -20.31 3.70 9.92
N THR A 404 -20.98 3.82 11.07
CA THR A 404 -21.81 4.99 11.39
C THR A 404 -21.05 6.01 12.23
N LEU A 405 -21.16 7.29 11.89
CA LEU A 405 -20.79 8.39 12.79
C LEU A 405 -22.01 8.77 13.63
N ARG A 406 -21.82 9.04 14.92
CA ARG A 406 -22.88 9.44 15.84
C ARG A 406 -22.51 10.74 16.54
N PRO A 407 -22.84 11.88 15.94
CA PRO A 407 -22.65 13.17 16.56
C PRO A 407 -23.61 13.34 17.76
N THR A 408 -23.09 13.87 18.86
CA THR A 408 -23.91 14.34 20.00
C THR A 408 -23.63 15.80 20.27
N CYS A 409 -24.65 16.49 20.79
CA CYS A 409 -24.53 17.84 21.30
C CYS A 409 -24.68 17.84 22.82
N GLY A 410 -23.55 17.97 23.53
CA GLY A 410 -23.49 17.60 24.94
C GLY A 410 -23.92 16.14 25.14
N ALA A 411 -24.95 15.92 25.95
CA ALA A 411 -25.49 14.58 26.23
C ALA A 411 -26.56 14.10 25.22
N PHE A 412 -27.00 14.96 24.30
CA PHE A 412 -28.13 14.66 23.41
C PHE A 412 -27.64 14.23 22.02
N PRO A 413 -28.18 13.16 21.43
CA PRO A 413 -27.88 12.81 20.04
C PRO A 413 -28.25 13.95 19.09
N PHE A 414 -27.37 14.25 18.13
CA PHE A 414 -27.70 15.20 17.08
C PHE A 414 -28.69 14.53 16.10
N PRO A 415 -29.79 15.19 15.73
CA PRO A 415 -30.83 14.55 14.93
C PRO A 415 -30.35 14.28 13.50
N ASN A 416 -30.62 13.07 12.99
CA ASN A 416 -30.47 12.77 11.58
C ASN A 416 -31.70 13.27 10.79
N PRO A 417 -31.60 14.35 9.99
CA PRO A 417 -32.75 14.84 9.23
C PRO A 417 -33.25 13.82 8.21
N GLN A 418 -32.36 13.00 7.65
CA GLN A 418 -32.75 11.99 6.66
C GLN A 418 -33.53 10.83 7.26
N ALA A 419 -33.42 10.57 8.56
CA ALA A 419 -34.24 9.55 9.21
C ALA A 419 -35.74 9.93 9.23
N GLN A 420 -36.08 11.20 9.02
CA GLN A 420 -37.47 11.65 8.85
C GLN A 420 -38.04 11.21 7.50
N GLU A 421 -37.25 11.32 6.42
CA GLU A 421 -37.65 10.94 5.06
C GLU A 421 -37.50 9.43 4.82
N TYR A 422 -36.36 8.87 5.25
CA TYR A 422 -35.98 7.49 5.08
C TYR A 422 -36.11 6.74 6.41
N ARG A 423 -37.29 6.18 6.65
CA ARG A 423 -37.64 5.51 7.91
C ARG A 423 -36.76 4.31 8.31
N HIS A 424 -35.87 3.88 7.43
CA HIS A 424 -34.93 2.77 7.66
C HIS A 424 -33.52 3.28 8.00
N MET A 425 -33.31 4.59 8.14
CA MET A 425 -32.05 5.16 8.61
C MET A 425 -32.09 5.34 10.13
N ASP A 426 -30.94 5.18 10.77
CA ASP A 426 -30.80 5.41 12.21
C ASP A 426 -30.86 6.92 12.50
N ALA A 427 -31.85 7.31 13.32
CA ALA A 427 -32.13 8.69 13.71
C ALA A 427 -30.99 9.38 14.49
N HIS A 428 -30.06 8.59 15.04
CA HIS A 428 -28.89 9.09 15.77
C HIS A 428 -27.58 8.93 14.99
N SER A 429 -27.65 8.39 13.78
CA SER A 429 -26.49 8.24 12.90
C SER A 429 -26.41 9.39 11.92
N PHE A 430 -25.20 9.75 11.56
CA PHE A 430 -24.95 10.68 10.48
C PHE A 430 -24.63 9.89 9.20
N PRO A 431 -25.44 10.03 8.14
CA PRO A 431 -25.38 9.16 6.96
C PRO A 431 -24.32 9.61 5.95
N TYR A 432 -23.08 9.81 6.41
CA TYR A 432 -21.99 10.27 5.54
C TYR A 432 -21.65 9.25 4.44
N GLU A 433 -22.06 7.98 4.57
CA GLU A 433 -21.87 6.99 3.52
C GLU A 433 -22.56 7.41 2.24
N LEU A 434 -23.70 8.12 2.31
CA LEU A 434 -24.37 8.70 1.14
C LEU A 434 -23.49 9.71 0.40
N TRP A 435 -22.66 10.46 1.13
CA TRP A 435 -21.70 11.38 0.52
C TRP A 435 -20.50 10.63 -0.05
N LEU A 436 -20.09 9.54 0.60
CA LEU A 436 -19.07 8.64 0.08
C LEU A 436 -19.56 7.93 -1.20
N TYR A 437 -20.84 7.60 -1.33
CA TYR A 437 -21.39 6.96 -2.53
C TYR A 437 -21.22 7.79 -3.79
N GLU A 438 -21.18 9.13 -3.69
CA GLU A 438 -20.87 10.00 -4.83
C GLU A 438 -19.44 9.79 -5.35
N LEU A 439 -18.56 9.17 -4.54
CA LEU A 439 -17.19 8.84 -4.86
C LEU A 439 -16.98 7.32 -4.79
N PRO A 440 -17.12 6.57 -5.89
CA PRO A 440 -17.13 5.10 -5.90
C PRO A 440 -15.93 4.39 -5.22
N ARG A 441 -14.83 5.10 -4.98
CA ARG A 441 -13.61 4.58 -4.32
C ARG A 441 -13.51 4.94 -2.84
N SER A 442 -14.28 5.91 -2.38
CA SER A 442 -14.16 6.49 -1.04
C SER A 442 -14.61 5.52 0.06
N LEU A 443 -15.67 4.75 -0.18
CA LEU A 443 -16.15 3.72 0.73
C LEU A 443 -15.10 2.61 0.90
N ALA A 444 -14.50 2.15 -0.20
CA ALA A 444 -13.44 1.14 -0.14
C ALA A 444 -12.18 1.66 0.58
N VAL A 445 -11.87 2.95 0.45
CA VAL A 445 -10.82 3.62 1.22
C VAL A 445 -11.17 3.67 2.71
N ALA A 446 -12.38 4.09 3.06
CA ALA A 446 -12.84 4.14 4.45
C ALA A 446 -12.79 2.76 5.11
N GLN A 447 -13.10 1.71 4.35
CA GLN A 447 -13.01 0.32 4.78
C GLN A 447 -11.57 -0.17 5.01
N MET A 448 -10.62 0.25 4.17
CA MET A 448 -9.23 -0.20 4.27
C MET A 448 -8.41 0.59 5.27
N PHE A 449 -8.82 1.81 5.60
CA PHE A 449 -8.04 2.72 6.44
C PHE A 449 -8.91 3.26 7.59
N PRO A 450 -9.25 2.42 8.59
CA PRO A 450 -10.05 2.85 9.76
C PRO A 450 -9.41 4.04 10.50
N ARG A 451 -8.08 4.19 10.40
CA ARG A 451 -7.36 5.33 10.95
C ARG A 451 -7.71 6.69 10.30
N GLN A 452 -8.48 6.72 9.22
CA GLN A 452 -9.00 7.96 8.62
C GLN A 452 -10.30 8.46 9.27
N MET A 453 -10.91 7.70 10.20
CA MET A 453 -12.15 8.13 10.88
C MET A 453 -12.11 9.51 11.55
N PRO A 454 -10.99 9.97 12.14
CA PRO A 454 -10.86 11.35 12.63
C PRO A 454 -11.22 12.41 11.57
N LYS A 455 -10.84 12.20 10.30
CA LYS A 455 -11.19 13.13 9.22
C LYS A 455 -12.64 13.03 8.79
N PHE A 456 -13.20 11.82 8.74
CA PHE A 456 -14.63 11.65 8.49
C PHE A 456 -15.46 12.36 9.58
N ALA A 457 -15.04 12.26 10.84
CA ALA A 457 -15.67 12.99 11.96
C ALA A 457 -15.54 14.51 11.83
N LYS A 458 -14.37 15.03 11.43
CA LYS A 458 -14.17 16.46 11.14
C LYS A 458 -15.11 16.97 10.04
N VAL A 459 -15.20 16.23 8.93
CA VAL A 459 -16.10 16.59 7.82
C VAL A 459 -17.55 16.53 8.23
N ALA A 460 -17.95 15.52 9.01
CA ALA A 460 -19.30 15.45 9.58
C ALA A 460 -19.61 16.68 10.44
N TYR A 461 -18.68 17.03 11.35
CA TYR A 461 -18.78 18.22 12.19
C TYR A 461 -18.94 19.50 11.35
N GLU A 462 -18.14 19.69 10.30
CA GLU A 462 -18.22 20.85 9.41
C GLU A 462 -19.56 20.93 8.67
N VAL A 463 -20.05 19.83 8.12
CA VAL A 463 -21.32 19.84 7.37
C VAL A 463 -22.53 20.03 8.28
N ILE A 464 -22.47 19.56 9.54
CA ILE A 464 -23.52 19.80 10.52
C ILE A 464 -23.61 21.30 10.90
N GLY A 465 -22.55 22.07 10.69
CA GLY A 465 -22.44 23.49 11.09
C GLY A 465 -21.62 23.69 12.36
N GLY A 466 -20.92 22.66 12.83
CA GLY A 466 -19.99 22.68 13.94
C GLY A 466 -20.56 23.30 15.22
N ASP A 467 -19.77 24.18 15.84
CA ASP A 467 -20.14 24.87 17.09
C ASP A 467 -21.39 25.78 16.94
N GLN A 468 -21.72 26.24 15.72
CA GLN A 468 -22.94 27.04 15.51
C GLN A 468 -24.20 26.19 15.67
N ALA A 469 -24.16 24.95 15.16
CA ALA A 469 -25.26 23.99 15.30
C ALA A 469 -25.27 23.35 16.69
N CYS A 470 -24.12 23.28 17.36
CA CYS A 470 -24.00 22.73 18.71
C CYS A 470 -23.11 23.59 19.64
N PRO A 471 -23.65 24.64 20.26
CA PRO A 471 -22.89 25.49 21.18
C PRO A 471 -22.42 24.77 22.46
N ALA A 472 -23.08 23.66 22.84
CA ALA A 472 -22.73 22.85 24.01
C ALA A 472 -21.45 22.01 23.80
N GLY A 473 -20.85 22.07 22.60
CA GLY A 473 -19.73 21.23 22.20
C GLY A 473 -20.23 19.94 21.56
N MET A 474 -19.81 19.72 20.32
CA MET A 474 -20.09 18.49 19.59
C MET A 474 -19.03 17.44 19.91
N THR A 475 -19.49 16.21 20.17
CA THR A 475 -18.63 15.01 20.16
C THR A 475 -19.07 14.10 19.02
N VAL A 476 -18.15 13.33 18.45
CA VAL A 476 -18.48 12.40 17.37
C VAL A 476 -17.91 11.04 17.72
N THR A 477 -18.78 10.10 18.04
CA THR A 477 -18.41 8.69 18.23
C THR A 477 -18.64 7.91 16.94
N THR A 478 -18.06 6.71 16.83
CA THR A 478 -18.29 5.86 15.65
C THR A 478 -18.36 4.38 15.98
N SER A 479 -19.18 3.69 15.22
CA SER A 479 -19.21 2.24 15.17
C SER A 479 -18.66 1.80 13.84
N TYR A 480 -17.54 1.09 13.84
CA TYR A 480 -16.98 0.52 12.63
C TYR A 480 -16.79 -0.98 12.77
N PHE A 481 -17.55 -1.77 12.01
CA PHE A 481 -17.35 -3.20 11.87
C PHE A 481 -16.76 -3.56 10.53
N SER A 482 -15.87 -4.54 10.57
CA SER A 482 -15.11 -4.98 9.41
C SER A 482 -14.93 -6.49 9.45
N SER A 483 -15.17 -7.13 8.31
CA SER A 483 -14.89 -8.54 8.08
C SER A 483 -13.65 -8.66 7.21
N THR A 484 -12.79 -9.60 7.55
CA THR A 484 -11.62 -9.97 6.76
C THR A 484 -11.87 -11.34 6.14
N ASN A 485 -11.69 -11.47 4.83
CA ASN A 485 -11.77 -12.75 4.12
C ASN A 485 -13.11 -13.48 4.35
N ASP A 486 -14.23 -12.76 4.37
CA ASP A 486 -15.60 -13.21 4.70
C ASP A 486 -15.76 -13.90 6.07
N GLY A 487 -14.81 -13.67 6.98
CA GLY A 487 -14.94 -14.03 8.37
C GLY A 487 -16.04 -13.21 9.08
N PRO A 488 -16.21 -13.41 10.40
CA PRO A 488 -17.10 -12.57 11.18
C PRO A 488 -16.71 -11.08 11.10
N PHE A 489 -17.71 -10.24 11.32
CA PHE A 489 -17.54 -8.79 11.44
C PHE A 489 -17.07 -8.45 12.86
N HIS A 490 -15.87 -7.91 12.97
CA HIS A 490 -15.33 -7.43 14.23
C HIS A 490 -15.51 -5.92 14.35
N ARG A 491 -15.84 -5.43 15.54
CA ARG A 491 -15.74 -4.00 15.82
C ARG A 491 -14.28 -3.58 15.86
N ILE A 492 -13.91 -2.65 14.97
CA ILE A 492 -12.53 -2.17 14.81
C ILE A 492 -12.30 -0.86 15.55
N ILE A 493 -13.33 -0.04 15.75
CA ILE A 493 -13.18 1.26 16.42
C ILE A 493 -13.91 1.27 17.75
N ASN A 494 -13.24 1.83 18.76
CA ASN A 494 -13.80 2.07 20.08
C ASN A 494 -14.98 3.05 19.98
N PRO A 495 -16.21 2.62 20.27
CA PRO A 495 -17.38 3.47 20.16
C PRO A 495 -17.48 4.50 21.29
N THR A 496 -16.67 4.40 22.34
CA THR A 496 -16.64 5.38 23.44
C THR A 496 -15.65 6.52 23.19
N SER A 497 -14.83 6.44 22.15
CA SER A 497 -13.83 7.46 21.83
C SER A 497 -14.49 8.63 21.08
N ASP A 498 -14.26 9.87 21.52
CA ASP A 498 -14.59 11.05 20.72
C ASP A 498 -13.56 11.19 19.58
N ILE A 499 -13.97 10.73 18.41
CA ILE A 499 -13.14 10.72 17.20
C ILE A 499 -12.85 12.14 16.70
N LEU A 500 -13.73 13.10 17.01
CA LEU A 500 -13.49 14.51 16.71
C LEU A 500 -12.39 15.10 17.62
N GLU A 501 -12.36 14.70 18.90
CA GLU A 501 -11.27 15.06 19.80
C GLU A 501 -9.94 14.48 19.32
N VAL A 502 -9.93 13.21 18.92
CA VAL A 502 -8.76 12.57 18.30
C VAL A 502 -8.27 13.38 17.09
N HIS A 503 -9.18 13.84 16.23
CA HIS A 503 -8.81 14.70 15.11
C HIS A 503 -8.15 16.01 15.55
N ARG A 504 -8.74 16.70 16.54
CA ARG A 504 -8.19 17.96 17.09
C ARG A 504 -6.80 17.75 17.69
N ASN A 505 -6.61 16.65 18.42
CA ASN A 505 -5.33 16.26 19.00
C ASN A 505 -4.30 15.91 17.92
N HIS A 506 -4.69 15.22 16.85
CA HIS A 506 -3.83 14.96 15.71
C HIS A 506 -3.45 16.25 14.99
N ALA A 507 -4.41 17.16 14.80
CA ALA A 507 -4.21 18.42 14.10
C ALA A 507 -3.24 19.36 14.83
N SER A 508 -3.19 19.32 16.16
CA SER A 508 -2.31 20.14 17.01
C SER A 508 -0.86 19.64 17.09
N LEU A 509 -0.57 18.42 16.62
CA LEU A 509 0.79 17.88 16.62
C LEU A 509 1.74 18.69 15.72
N PRO A 510 3.03 18.80 16.07
CA PRO A 510 4.04 19.31 15.15
C PRO A 510 4.09 18.50 13.86
N TRP A 511 4.35 19.15 12.73
CA TRP A 511 4.38 18.50 11.41
C TRP A 511 5.33 17.29 11.35
N SER A 512 6.45 17.33 12.08
CA SER A 512 7.42 16.24 12.14
C SER A 512 6.86 15.01 12.87
N SER A 513 6.07 15.23 13.92
CA SER A 513 5.38 14.15 14.64
C SER A 513 4.28 13.55 13.78
N LYS A 514 3.49 14.39 13.11
CA LYS A 514 2.49 13.97 12.12
C LYS A 514 3.11 13.06 11.05
N LEU A 515 4.22 13.51 10.44
CA LEU A 515 4.95 12.72 9.44
C LEU A 515 5.47 11.39 10.02
N TRP A 516 6.02 11.40 11.23
CA TRP A 516 6.52 10.19 11.89
C TRP A 516 5.41 9.16 12.13
N TYR A 517 4.27 9.59 12.68
CA TYR A 517 3.10 8.74 12.89
C TYR A 517 2.49 8.25 11.58
N ALA A 518 2.54 9.04 10.51
CA ALA A 518 2.10 8.63 9.17
C ALA A 518 3.02 7.58 8.53
N ILE A 519 4.34 7.65 8.77
CA ILE A 519 5.31 6.65 8.28
C ILE A 519 5.14 5.34 9.07
N LEU A 520 5.02 5.44 10.39
CA LEU A 520 4.82 4.28 11.26
C LEU A 520 3.41 3.69 11.15
N ASP A 521 2.44 4.48 10.69
CA ASP A 521 1.01 4.13 10.66
C ASP A 521 0.48 3.75 12.05
N LYS A 522 0.86 4.56 13.05
CA LYS A 522 0.58 4.36 14.48
C LYS A 522 -0.09 5.60 15.07
N ALA A 523 -1.08 5.41 15.95
CA ALA A 523 -1.66 6.52 16.70
C ALA A 523 -0.63 7.20 17.64
N PRO A 524 -0.74 8.51 17.86
CA PRO A 524 -0.07 9.19 18.96
C PRO A 524 -0.43 8.57 20.33
N PRO A 525 0.46 8.65 21.32
CA PRO A 525 0.17 8.16 22.68
C PRO A 525 -1.14 8.74 23.23
N GLY A 526 -2.00 7.86 23.76
CA GLY A 526 -3.29 8.24 24.33
C GLY A 526 -4.40 8.57 23.32
N GLN A 527 -4.12 8.50 22.02
CA GLN A 527 -5.09 8.78 20.94
C GLN A 527 -5.46 7.51 20.15
N GLU A 528 -5.20 6.33 20.71
CA GLU A 528 -5.57 5.07 20.06
C GLU A 528 -7.07 4.81 20.23
N PHE A 529 -7.75 4.69 19.10
CA PHE A 529 -9.19 4.38 19.03
C PHE A 529 -9.44 3.07 18.26
N VAL A 530 -8.43 2.48 17.63
CA VAL A 530 -8.54 1.17 16.99
C VAL A 530 -8.46 0.09 18.07
N LEU A 531 -9.46 -0.78 18.12
CA LEU A 531 -9.53 -1.92 19.03
C LEU A 531 -8.56 -3.01 18.55
N ARG A 532 -7.71 -3.49 19.46
CA ARG A 532 -6.72 -4.55 19.24
C ARG A 532 -7.01 -5.77 20.11
N GLY A 533 -6.79 -6.98 19.62
CA GLY A 533 -7.14 -8.23 20.28
C GLY A 533 -8.55 -8.66 19.91
N THR A 534 -9.00 -8.37 18.69
CA THR A 534 -10.34 -8.75 18.21
C THR A 534 -10.48 -10.23 17.84
N ASP A 535 -9.37 -10.97 17.87
CA ASP A 535 -9.27 -12.41 17.55
C ASP A 535 -9.38 -13.34 18.78
N SER A 536 -9.83 -12.82 19.94
CA SER A 536 -9.76 -13.61 21.18
C SER A 536 -10.74 -14.80 21.22
N VAL A 537 -11.79 -14.77 20.39
CA VAL A 537 -12.64 -15.94 20.19
C VAL A 537 -11.98 -16.89 19.19
N ASP A 538 -11.41 -17.98 19.72
CA ASP A 538 -11.13 -19.19 18.96
C ASP A 538 -12.45 -19.78 18.44
N LEU A 539 -12.99 -19.20 17.36
CA LEU A 539 -14.02 -19.85 16.58
C LEU A 539 -13.38 -21.13 16.01
N PRO A 540 -13.95 -22.33 16.27
CA PRO A 540 -13.29 -23.60 16.03
C PRO A 540 -12.65 -23.65 14.64
N LEU A 541 -11.31 -23.59 14.63
CA LEU A 541 -10.42 -23.59 13.47
C LEU A 541 -10.67 -24.87 12.66
N GLY A 542 -11.55 -24.76 11.66
CA GLY A 542 -11.93 -25.86 10.78
C GLY A 542 -13.25 -25.64 10.08
N ARG A 543 -14.17 -24.89 10.70
CA ARG A 543 -15.40 -24.35 10.12
C ARG A 543 -15.82 -23.10 10.91
N GLY A 544 -14.96 -22.07 10.94
CA GLY A 544 -15.43 -20.77 11.40
C GLY A 544 -16.70 -20.41 10.62
N PRO A 545 -17.70 -19.76 11.25
CA PRO A 545 -18.91 -19.34 10.57
C PRO A 545 -18.51 -18.42 9.43
N LYS A 546 -18.42 -18.97 8.21
CA LYS A 546 -18.34 -18.16 7.00
C LYS A 546 -19.69 -17.49 6.89
N ASN A 547 -19.69 -16.18 6.66
CA ASN A 547 -20.92 -15.49 6.33
C ASN A 547 -21.53 -16.19 5.11
N GLY A 548 -22.65 -16.87 5.33
CA GLY A 548 -23.47 -17.41 4.25
C GLY A 548 -24.06 -16.24 3.45
N LYS A 549 -24.61 -16.53 2.27
CA LYS A 549 -25.28 -15.50 1.46
C LYS A 549 -26.35 -14.72 2.24
N ASP A 550 -26.99 -15.40 3.20
CA ASP A 550 -28.04 -14.86 4.06
C ASP A 550 -27.65 -14.82 5.55
N GLU A 551 -26.39 -15.08 5.90
CA GLU A 551 -25.93 -15.16 7.29
C GLU A 551 -24.79 -14.17 7.56
N VAL A 552 -24.90 -13.39 8.62
CA VAL A 552 -23.88 -12.44 9.06
C VAL A 552 -23.54 -12.69 10.53
N THR A 553 -22.27 -12.95 10.83
CA THR A 553 -21.78 -13.11 12.20
C THR A 553 -21.04 -11.85 12.63
N PHE A 554 -21.37 -11.34 13.81
CA PHE A 554 -20.68 -10.25 14.50
C PHE A 554 -19.93 -10.80 15.71
N VAL A 555 -18.74 -10.28 15.93
CA VAL A 555 -17.95 -10.49 17.14
C VAL A 555 -17.67 -9.12 17.73
N ASP A 556 -18.15 -8.88 18.95
CA ASP A 556 -18.00 -7.60 19.64
C ASP A 556 -17.65 -7.81 21.10
N ARG A 557 -16.99 -6.81 21.70
CA ARG A 557 -16.68 -6.85 23.13
C ARG A 557 -17.89 -6.47 23.91
N SER A 558 -18.13 -7.17 25.02
CA SER A 558 -19.28 -6.92 25.85
C SER A 558 -19.49 -5.44 26.28
N PRO A 559 -18.48 -4.67 26.76
CA PRO A 559 -18.70 -3.25 27.06
C PRO A 559 -18.85 -2.37 25.82
N CYS A 560 -18.33 -2.78 24.66
CA CYS A 560 -18.53 -2.02 23.42
C CYS A 560 -19.92 -2.18 22.87
N LEU A 561 -20.46 -3.40 22.95
CA LEU A 561 -21.84 -3.68 22.63
C LEU A 561 -22.80 -3.03 23.65
N GLN A 562 -22.38 -2.87 24.91
CA GLN A 562 -23.13 -2.13 25.92
C GLN A 562 -23.12 -0.62 25.66
N ALA A 563 -21.95 -0.05 25.37
CA ALA A 563 -21.79 1.37 25.09
C ALA A 563 -22.45 1.78 23.78
N ASP A 564 -22.37 0.91 22.78
CA ASP A 564 -22.97 1.13 21.47
C ASP A 564 -23.60 -0.15 20.89
N PRO A 565 -24.89 -0.37 21.20
CA PRO A 565 -25.64 -1.50 20.67
C PRO A 565 -25.67 -1.55 19.14
N ILE A 566 -25.63 -2.77 18.59
CA ILE A 566 -25.79 -3.01 17.16
C ILE A 566 -27.23 -2.73 16.74
N ARG A 567 -27.44 -1.96 15.68
CA ARG A 567 -28.77 -1.62 15.17
C ARG A 567 -28.98 -2.28 13.82
N VAL A 568 -30.06 -3.04 13.71
CA VAL A 568 -30.41 -3.81 12.51
C VAL A 568 -31.75 -3.36 11.97
N ASN A 569 -31.78 -2.88 10.72
CA ASN A 569 -33.04 -2.63 10.02
C ASN A 569 -33.29 -3.73 8.98
N SER A 570 -34.24 -4.62 9.25
CA SER A 570 -34.60 -5.71 8.34
C SER A 570 -36.05 -6.15 8.55
N ARG A 571 -36.72 -6.59 7.47
CA ARG A 571 -38.10 -7.11 7.50
C ARG A 571 -38.22 -8.54 8.03
N GLY A 572 -37.12 -9.14 8.48
CA GLY A 572 -37.15 -10.36 9.27
C GLY A 572 -35.82 -11.12 9.26
N PHE A 573 -35.45 -11.63 10.43
CA PHE A 573 -34.23 -12.41 10.62
C PHE A 573 -34.31 -13.28 11.87
N PHE A 574 -33.48 -14.32 11.89
CA PHE A 574 -33.16 -15.09 13.09
C PHE A 574 -31.92 -14.48 13.75
N ILE A 575 -31.95 -14.44 15.08
CA ILE A 575 -30.82 -14.04 15.91
C ILE A 575 -30.43 -15.24 16.75
N GLU A 576 -29.16 -15.62 16.65
CA GLU A 576 -28.51 -16.59 17.52
C GLU A 576 -27.39 -15.86 18.28
N PHE A 577 -27.29 -16.14 19.58
CA PHE A 577 -26.36 -15.48 20.49
C PHE A 577 -25.49 -16.52 21.19
N ASP A 578 -24.18 -16.32 21.10
CA ASP A 578 -23.19 -17.10 21.83
C ASP A 578 -22.14 -16.17 22.48
N THR A 579 -21.45 -16.68 23.50
CA THR A 579 -20.41 -15.98 24.25
C THR A 579 -19.23 -16.93 24.47
N ALA A 580 -18.00 -16.42 24.41
CA ALA A 580 -16.82 -17.26 24.58
C ALA A 580 -16.69 -17.84 26.01
N HIS A 581 -17.36 -17.25 27.01
CA HIS A 581 -17.24 -17.60 28.43
C HIS A 581 -18.57 -18.09 29.05
N LYS A 582 -18.48 -18.68 30.26
CA LYS A 582 -19.65 -19.07 31.11
C LYS A 582 -20.46 -17.88 31.63
N ALA A 583 -20.23 -16.69 31.10
CA ALA A 583 -20.90 -15.48 31.55
C ALA A 583 -22.41 -15.59 31.28
N ASN A 584 -23.21 -15.33 32.32
CA ASN A 584 -24.67 -15.34 32.28
C ASN A 584 -25.22 -14.05 31.67
N TYR A 585 -24.67 -13.62 30.53
CA TYR A 585 -25.22 -12.48 29.81
C TYR A 585 -26.55 -12.84 29.17
N ARG A 586 -27.45 -11.87 29.19
CA ARG A 586 -28.62 -11.88 28.35
C ARG A 586 -28.46 -10.77 27.32
N LEU A 587 -28.60 -11.15 26.05
CA LEU A 587 -28.65 -10.19 24.97
C LEU A 587 -29.97 -9.43 25.09
N GLN A 588 -29.90 -8.11 25.26
CA GLN A 588 -31.06 -7.24 25.26
C GLN A 588 -31.41 -6.92 23.81
N LEU A 589 -32.56 -7.40 23.39
CA LEU A 589 -33.17 -7.05 22.12
C LEU A 589 -34.28 -6.05 22.36
N ARG A 590 -34.13 -4.87 21.77
CA ARG A 590 -35.16 -3.84 21.78
C ARG A 590 -35.62 -3.64 20.35
N GLY A 591 -36.83 -4.09 20.05
CA GLY A 591 -37.41 -3.91 18.72
C GLY A 591 -38.61 -2.98 18.75
N CYS A 592 -38.73 -2.18 17.70
CA CYS A 592 -39.70 -1.09 17.62
C CYS A 592 -40.53 -1.26 16.34
N SER A 593 -41.86 -1.13 16.45
CA SER A 593 -42.78 -1.15 15.31
C SER A 593 -42.65 0.11 14.44
N ASP A 594 -42.33 1.24 15.07
CA ASP A 594 -41.99 2.51 14.45
C ASP A 594 -40.65 3.05 15.00
N ILE A 595 -40.13 4.14 14.43
CA ILE A 595 -38.81 4.72 14.78
C ILE A 595 -38.81 5.29 16.21
N ASN A 596 -39.98 5.62 16.77
CA ASN A 596 -40.03 6.12 18.13
C ASN A 596 -39.58 5.04 19.10
N LEU A 597 -38.39 5.24 19.69
CA LEU A 597 -37.77 4.27 20.59
C LEU A 597 -38.58 4.06 21.88
N GLU A 598 -39.54 4.93 22.18
CA GLU A 598 -40.33 4.89 23.40
C GLU A 598 -41.32 3.72 23.47
N GLU A 599 -41.78 3.19 22.33
CA GLU A 599 -42.75 2.08 22.27
C GLU A 599 -42.11 0.70 22.01
N CYS A 600 -40.78 0.59 22.13
CA CYS A 600 -40.10 -0.65 21.80
C CYS A 600 -40.37 -1.74 22.84
N LYS A 601 -40.56 -2.97 22.35
CA LYS A 601 -40.63 -4.15 23.21
C LYS A 601 -39.21 -4.63 23.48
N GLU A 602 -38.89 -4.77 24.75
CA GLU A 602 -37.65 -5.40 25.20
C GLU A 602 -37.84 -6.90 25.35
N LYS A 603 -36.82 -7.64 24.93
CA LYS A 603 -36.73 -9.09 25.08
C LYS A 603 -35.30 -9.45 25.43
N TYR A 604 -35.13 -10.42 26.30
CA TYR A 604 -33.84 -10.91 26.72
C TYR A 604 -33.64 -12.32 26.16
N ILE A 605 -32.50 -12.55 25.51
CA ILE A 605 -32.11 -13.83 24.94
C ILE A 605 -30.97 -14.43 25.75
N SER A 606 -31.11 -15.70 26.12
CA SER A 606 -30.02 -16.47 26.75
C SER A 606 -29.11 -17.10 25.70
N LYS A 607 -27.86 -17.41 26.08
CA LYS A 607 -26.92 -18.14 25.22
C LYS A 607 -27.55 -19.39 24.60
N GLY A 608 -27.40 -19.56 23.29
CA GLY A 608 -27.91 -20.70 22.51
C GLY A 608 -29.41 -20.66 22.19
N GLU A 609 -30.16 -19.67 22.68
CA GLU A 609 -31.55 -19.49 22.27
C GLU A 609 -31.61 -18.81 20.89
N ILE A 610 -32.38 -19.39 19.97
CA ILE A 610 -32.67 -18.81 18.65
C ILE A 610 -34.00 -18.07 18.74
N HIS A 611 -34.01 -16.80 18.33
CA HIS A 611 -35.23 -16.00 18.32
C HIS A 611 -35.53 -15.44 16.94
N PHE A 612 -36.81 -15.41 16.63
CA PHE A 612 -37.33 -14.95 15.36
C PHE A 612 -38.02 -13.58 15.48
N PHE A 613 -37.74 -12.70 14.52
CA PHE A 613 -38.41 -11.41 14.38
C PHE A 613 -38.97 -11.26 12.97
N SER A 614 -40.30 -11.10 12.84
CA SER A 614 -41.01 -10.96 11.54
C SER A 614 -41.60 -9.58 11.28
N ALA A 615 -41.70 -8.70 12.28
CA ALA A 615 -42.52 -7.48 12.19
C ALA A 615 -41.84 -6.20 12.73
N MET A 616 -40.58 -6.28 13.17
CA MET A 616 -39.85 -5.12 13.69
C MET A 616 -39.14 -4.40 12.54
N ARG A 617 -39.17 -3.06 12.52
CA ARG A 617 -38.39 -2.29 11.53
C ARG A 617 -36.95 -2.11 11.94
N THR A 618 -36.73 -1.87 13.23
CA THR A 618 -35.42 -1.64 13.83
C THR A 618 -35.29 -2.53 15.06
N ILE A 619 -34.18 -3.25 15.14
CA ILE A 619 -33.81 -4.06 16.31
C ILE A 619 -32.48 -3.58 16.81
N THR A 620 -32.46 -3.19 18.07
CA THR A 620 -31.24 -2.86 18.81
C THR A 620 -30.80 -4.09 19.58
N ILE A 621 -29.58 -4.50 19.36
CA ILE A 621 -28.92 -5.66 19.95
C ILE A 621 -27.84 -5.14 20.88
N GLY A 622 -28.08 -5.22 22.19
CA GLY A 622 -27.17 -4.71 23.22
C GLY A 622 -26.98 -5.68 24.37
N ILE A 623 -26.16 -5.30 25.34
CA ILE A 623 -26.08 -6.01 26.63
C ILE A 623 -26.91 -5.25 27.66
N ASN A 624 -27.56 -6.00 28.55
CA ASN A 624 -28.32 -5.44 29.66
C ASN A 624 -27.50 -4.38 30.43
N GLN A 625 -28.00 -3.15 30.47
CA GLN A 625 -27.35 -2.00 31.11
C GLN A 625 -27.20 -2.14 32.64
N ASN A 626 -27.94 -3.06 33.27
CA ASN A 626 -27.85 -3.29 34.71
C ASN A 626 -26.57 -4.06 35.14
N ILE A 627 -25.77 -4.53 34.18
CA ILE A 627 -24.51 -5.21 34.44
C ILE A 627 -23.39 -4.17 34.32
N ASP A 628 -22.69 -3.88 35.41
CA ASP A 628 -21.50 -3.04 35.36
C ASP A 628 -20.34 -3.84 34.75
N LEU A 629 -20.07 -3.60 33.46
CA LEU A 629 -18.97 -4.21 32.71
C LEU A 629 -17.70 -3.36 32.73
N GLY A 630 -17.70 -2.28 33.52
CA GLY A 630 -16.68 -1.25 33.52
C GLY A 630 -16.73 -0.36 32.27
N VAL A 631 -16.16 0.84 32.41
CA VAL A 631 -16.39 1.94 31.45
C VAL A 631 -15.58 1.80 30.15
N SER A 632 -14.50 1.01 30.14
CA SER A 632 -13.58 1.00 29.01
C SER A 632 -13.74 -0.18 28.06
N CYS A 633 -14.01 0.13 26.79
CA CYS A 633 -13.93 -0.76 25.64
C CYS A 633 -12.51 -1.27 25.30
N SER A 634 -11.49 -0.52 25.72
CA SER A 634 -10.11 -0.71 25.24
C SER A 634 -9.33 -1.79 26.01
N GLU A 635 -9.85 -2.26 27.14
CA GLU A 635 -9.17 -3.28 27.95
C GLU A 635 -9.23 -4.66 27.28
N THR A 636 -8.07 -5.33 27.21
CA THR A 636 -7.84 -6.61 26.51
C THR A 636 -8.47 -7.83 27.19
N ASN A 637 -8.98 -7.69 28.41
CA ASN A 637 -9.44 -8.81 29.24
C ASN A 637 -10.95 -9.07 29.14
N LYS A 638 -11.60 -8.70 28.03
CA LYS A 638 -13.06 -8.63 28.00
C LYS A 638 -13.68 -9.68 27.09
N GLU A 639 -14.79 -10.21 27.60
CA GLU A 639 -15.49 -11.35 27.04
C GLU A 639 -16.15 -10.94 25.71
N ASP A 640 -15.76 -11.61 24.65
CA ASP A 640 -16.32 -11.43 23.32
C ASP A 640 -17.70 -12.10 23.22
N VAL A 641 -18.60 -11.38 22.57
CA VAL A 641 -19.98 -11.74 22.26
C VAL A 641 -20.06 -12.05 20.76
N VAL A 642 -20.62 -13.21 20.43
CA VAL A 642 -20.87 -13.65 19.06
C VAL A 642 -22.36 -13.54 18.77
N ILE A 643 -22.72 -12.73 17.78
CA ILE A 643 -24.12 -12.54 17.34
C ILE A 643 -24.21 -12.99 15.90
N LYS A 644 -25.02 -14.01 15.65
CA LYS A 644 -25.28 -14.53 14.31
C LYS A 644 -26.68 -14.09 13.87
N LEU A 645 -26.73 -13.43 12.72
CA LEU A 645 -27.96 -12.94 12.10
C LEU A 645 -28.20 -13.73 10.81
N THR A 646 -29.35 -14.38 10.70
CA THR A 646 -29.75 -15.09 9.47
C THR A 646 -30.97 -14.43 8.86
N LYS A 647 -30.82 -13.84 7.68
CA LYS A 647 -31.89 -13.20 6.91
C LYS A 647 -32.84 -14.28 6.38
N LEU A 648 -34.14 -13.99 6.43
CA LEU A 648 -35.14 -14.79 5.72
C LEU A 648 -35.13 -14.45 4.24
N SER A 649 -34.97 -15.48 3.40
CA SER A 649 -35.07 -15.42 1.94
C SER A 649 -36.49 -15.21 1.46
#